data_AF-A0A6P8SXS0-F1
#
_entry.id   AF-A0A6P8SXS0-F1
#
_cell.length_a   1.000
_cell.length_b   1.000
_cell.length_c   1.000
_cell.angle_alpha   90.00
_cell.angle_beta   90.00
_cell.angle_gamma   90.00
#
_symmetry.space_group_name_H-M   'P 1'
#
loop_
_entity.id
_entity.type
_entity.pdbx_description
1 polymer ?
#
loop_
_entity_poly.entity_id
_entity_poly.type
_entity_poly.pdbx_seq_one_letter_code
_entity_poly.pdbx_strand_id
1 'polypeptide(L)'
;MQGSDCIFEAVEQQDLDSVQILLYQFSAEELDLNTPNSQGLTPLDISIMTNNTPIAKLLLRAGGRESPHFVSVEAREALIGSLVQEAELRAADLSSQAQREGLSLEACQKDKTLKAWEWRSKLYRRMRAGFLHARAPEAPSVVRLSVSSSSSLSVNFQEPQSLNSTVITKYRVEWSCLQDFSLLAGEMLLENLSLRATISNLTTGRLYYVRVSAYNMRGWGPPAAALPPSAAPSSWRECEVPRRRGHIEAMERLLQQVRATHTHYCCTDSSKLQNPSRKQSVSRSLKHLFNSSNKFVKTLKRGVYLAVVLHHKDSLLVTAEDQIPIVEVDDSYSSTLMQDFLWFTKLSCMWEDVRWLRQSMSVSTSSSSTLQARHKMLTAAGQMQILLGTHNLGRVHYEPIKDRHGNVLLVTTREADSTHTHTLGGGKWMPVSKLQSQRKSLSTPEEPYALDILIITIQDIMAYQRRGALRLTPGLYLGFLKLSSSVDQIRVLVSQRHPNMLCHTRVRDNGNVSREEWEWMQALAAAGERSEEAEQQLESHAPLLYYELQTSIKALLKHLNLPLYQSRLLRLYSQEVVELGHGVSFLLLLPAADDVCSAPGQSNAYTPLSGFLHLPLQMFELVHFCTYKEKFIGLYCRLSSVLDLDALITQQALREAISDSEVSSAKQRHQLILDYIQQLDEVRRDLRWITDALQFARYRQPRGGVPVSALVNADAPPRQRAEDRLHLLQQRLLADPLPLARAPAQEAPQRLPAGLR
;
A
#
# COMPACT_ATOMS: atom_id res chain seq x y z
N MET A 1 16.53 -0.39 -39.50
CA MET A 1 16.66 -1.35 -40.62
C MET A 1 17.47 -2.58 -40.24
N GLN A 2 18.67 -2.49 -39.63
CA GLN A 2 19.45 -3.69 -39.23
C GLN A 2 18.77 -4.61 -38.18
N GLY A 3 17.96 -4.07 -37.25
CA GLY A 3 17.34 -4.89 -36.19
C GLY A 3 16.25 -5.87 -36.65
N SER A 4 15.46 -5.50 -37.67
CA SER A 4 14.39 -6.34 -38.22
C SER A 4 14.94 -7.59 -38.91
N ASP A 5 15.96 -7.43 -39.76
CA ASP A 5 16.55 -8.58 -40.46
C ASP A 5 17.23 -9.55 -39.48
N CYS A 6 17.88 -9.04 -38.43
CA CYS A 6 18.52 -9.85 -37.40
C CYS A 6 17.52 -10.69 -36.58
N ILE A 7 16.33 -10.15 -36.25
CA ILE A 7 15.33 -10.92 -35.50
C ILE A 7 14.68 -12.00 -36.38
N PHE A 8 14.44 -11.72 -37.66
CA PHE A 8 13.98 -12.74 -38.60
C PHE A 8 15.01 -13.85 -38.76
N GLU A 9 16.28 -13.51 -38.96
CA GLU A 9 17.35 -14.50 -39.09
C GLU A 9 17.45 -15.37 -37.83
N ALA A 10 17.47 -14.78 -36.64
CA ALA A 10 17.54 -15.52 -35.37
C ALA A 10 16.34 -16.47 -35.18
N VAL A 11 15.12 -16.02 -35.51
CA VAL A 11 13.90 -16.82 -35.40
C VAL A 11 13.86 -17.94 -36.45
N GLU A 12 14.20 -17.65 -37.70
CA GLU A 12 14.27 -18.66 -38.75
C GLU A 12 15.32 -19.73 -38.37
N GLN A 13 16.48 -19.34 -37.84
CA GLN A 13 17.53 -20.24 -37.32
C GLN A 13 17.17 -20.99 -36.03
N GLN A 14 16.02 -20.66 -35.43
CA GLN A 14 15.58 -21.21 -34.15
C GLN A 14 16.56 -20.98 -32.99
N ASP A 15 17.32 -19.88 -33.06
CA ASP A 15 18.29 -19.49 -32.05
C ASP A 15 17.60 -18.70 -30.93
N LEU A 16 17.28 -19.41 -29.85
CA LEU A 16 16.60 -18.83 -28.68
C LEU A 16 17.45 -17.75 -27.99
N ASP A 17 18.76 -17.95 -27.90
CA ASP A 17 19.66 -17.05 -27.16
C ASP A 17 19.77 -15.72 -27.91
N SER A 18 19.95 -15.75 -29.23
CA SER A 18 19.97 -14.55 -30.06
C SER A 18 18.65 -13.78 -30.00
N VAL A 19 17.50 -14.48 -30.06
CA VAL A 19 16.18 -13.84 -29.90
C VAL A 19 16.06 -13.16 -28.52
N GLN A 20 16.50 -13.82 -27.45
CA GLN A 20 16.43 -13.27 -26.10
C GLN A 20 17.31 -12.04 -25.94
N ILE A 21 18.53 -12.05 -26.51
CA ILE A 21 19.44 -10.90 -26.50
C ILE A 21 18.83 -9.71 -27.24
N LEU A 22 18.27 -9.93 -28.44
CA LEU A 22 17.65 -8.87 -29.24
C LEU A 22 16.46 -8.24 -28.50
N LEU A 23 15.57 -9.06 -27.93
CA LEU A 23 14.41 -8.57 -27.18
C LEU A 23 14.76 -7.90 -25.84
N TYR A 24 15.96 -8.16 -25.30
CA TYR A 24 16.47 -7.47 -24.11
C TYR A 24 17.09 -6.11 -24.46
N GLN A 25 17.74 -6.01 -25.63
CA GLN A 25 18.45 -4.80 -26.07
C GLN A 25 17.55 -3.78 -26.75
N PHE A 26 16.50 -4.23 -27.44
CA PHE A 26 15.66 -3.40 -28.30
C PHE A 26 14.18 -3.56 -27.94
N SER A 27 13.42 -2.48 -28.15
CA SER A 27 11.96 -2.50 -28.06
C SER A 27 11.30 -3.19 -29.27
N ALA A 28 10.03 -3.55 -29.12
CA ALA A 28 9.25 -4.20 -30.18
C ALA A 28 9.11 -3.34 -31.45
N GLU A 29 9.07 -2.01 -31.29
CA GLU A 29 8.98 -1.03 -32.37
C GLU A 29 10.32 -0.89 -33.11
N GLU A 30 11.44 -0.93 -32.39
CA GLU A 30 12.79 -0.89 -32.99
C GLU A 30 13.14 -2.17 -33.77
N LEU A 31 12.62 -3.31 -33.32
CA LEU A 31 12.75 -4.61 -34.00
C LEU A 31 11.70 -4.85 -35.08
N ASP A 32 10.68 -4.00 -35.16
CA ASP A 32 9.57 -4.10 -36.12
C ASP A 32 8.89 -5.49 -36.13
N LEU A 33 8.62 -6.05 -34.94
CA LEU A 33 8.17 -7.45 -34.76
C LEU A 33 6.86 -7.79 -35.48
N ASN A 34 6.08 -6.80 -35.87
CA ASN A 34 4.72 -6.94 -36.38
C ASN A 34 4.58 -6.67 -37.88
N THR A 35 5.65 -6.22 -38.55
CA THR A 35 5.65 -6.01 -40.00
C THR A 35 5.97 -7.33 -40.70
N PRO A 36 5.10 -7.83 -41.60
CA PRO A 36 5.36 -9.04 -42.35
C PRO A 36 6.56 -8.88 -43.29
N ASN A 37 7.38 -9.92 -43.42
CA ASN A 37 8.46 -9.96 -44.40
C ASN A 37 7.92 -10.09 -45.84
N SER A 38 8.82 -10.24 -46.82
CA SER A 38 8.46 -10.39 -48.23
C SER A 38 7.62 -11.64 -48.55
N GLN A 39 7.55 -12.61 -47.63
CA GLN A 39 6.68 -13.79 -47.73
C GLN A 39 5.36 -13.63 -46.97
N GLY A 40 5.10 -12.45 -46.40
CA GLY A 40 3.89 -12.18 -45.62
C GLY A 40 3.89 -12.82 -44.22
N LEU A 41 5.05 -13.22 -43.70
CA LEU A 41 5.20 -13.83 -42.37
C LEU A 41 5.79 -12.84 -41.35
N THR A 42 5.29 -12.86 -40.12
CA THR A 42 5.98 -12.24 -38.98
C THR A 42 6.93 -13.24 -38.31
N PRO A 43 7.86 -12.79 -37.45
CA PRO A 43 8.68 -13.71 -36.65
C PRO A 43 7.82 -14.62 -35.77
N LEU A 44 6.68 -14.12 -35.27
CA LEU A 44 5.75 -14.93 -34.48
C LEU A 44 5.19 -16.09 -35.32
N ASP A 45 4.78 -15.83 -36.56
CA ASP A 45 4.21 -16.85 -37.45
C ASP A 45 5.19 -18.02 -37.69
N ILE A 46 6.47 -17.72 -37.88
CA ILE A 46 7.53 -18.73 -38.05
C ILE A 46 7.66 -19.57 -36.77
N SER A 47 7.70 -18.93 -35.60
CA SER A 47 7.86 -19.61 -34.32
C SER A 47 6.66 -20.51 -33.95
N ILE A 48 5.42 -20.07 -34.20
CA ILE A 48 4.21 -20.87 -33.93
C ILE A 48 4.08 -22.04 -34.90
N MET A 49 4.36 -21.85 -36.20
CA MET A 49 4.24 -22.91 -37.19
C MET A 49 5.36 -23.95 -37.09
N THR A 50 6.57 -23.56 -36.64
CA THR A 50 7.64 -24.51 -36.31
C THR A 50 7.47 -25.19 -34.95
N ASN A 51 6.42 -24.82 -34.19
CA ASN A 51 6.14 -25.25 -32.82
C ASN A 51 7.31 -24.97 -31.85
N ASN A 52 8.00 -23.84 -32.02
CA ASN A 52 9.06 -23.38 -31.12
C ASN A 52 8.45 -22.53 -29.99
N THR A 53 7.87 -23.20 -28.98
CA THR A 53 7.15 -22.57 -27.87
C THR A 53 7.98 -21.54 -27.09
N PRO A 54 9.27 -21.76 -26.76
CA PRO A 54 10.09 -20.76 -26.07
C PRO A 54 10.20 -19.44 -26.84
N ILE A 55 10.55 -19.49 -28.13
CA ILE A 55 10.67 -18.29 -28.99
C ILE A 55 9.31 -17.61 -29.14
N ALA A 56 8.25 -18.38 -29.40
CA ALA A 56 6.91 -17.81 -29.59
C ALA A 56 6.41 -17.09 -28.33
N LYS A 57 6.63 -17.66 -27.13
CA LYS A 57 6.26 -17.00 -25.86
C LYS A 57 7.07 -15.73 -25.60
N LEU A 58 8.35 -15.69 -25.99
CA LEU A 58 9.16 -14.46 -25.90
C LEU A 58 8.61 -13.37 -26.83
N LEU A 59 8.33 -13.71 -28.08
CA LEU A 59 7.77 -12.78 -29.06
C LEU A 59 6.39 -12.25 -28.63
N LEU A 60 5.50 -13.12 -28.15
CA LEU A 60 4.18 -12.71 -27.63
C LEU A 60 4.29 -11.76 -26.43
N ARG A 61 5.21 -12.03 -25.49
CA ARG A 61 5.46 -11.13 -24.34
C ARG A 61 6.05 -9.79 -24.76
N ALA A 62 6.82 -9.77 -25.86
CA ALA A 62 7.33 -8.55 -26.47
C ALA A 62 6.30 -7.83 -27.36
N GLY A 63 5.06 -8.32 -27.48
CA GLY A 63 4.01 -7.69 -28.28
C GLY A 63 4.00 -8.07 -29.76
N GLY A 64 4.66 -9.17 -30.13
CA GLY A 64 4.57 -9.78 -31.44
C GLY A 64 3.16 -10.30 -31.74
N ARG A 65 2.72 -10.18 -32.98
CA ARG A 65 1.37 -10.52 -33.47
C ARG A 65 1.46 -11.38 -34.74
N GLU A 66 0.43 -12.17 -34.95
CA GLU A 66 0.27 -12.96 -36.17
C GLU A 66 0.09 -12.02 -37.37
N SER A 67 0.59 -12.42 -38.55
CA SER A 67 0.46 -11.61 -39.77
C SER A 67 -1.01 -11.31 -40.10
N PRO A 68 -1.33 -10.07 -40.51
CA PRO A 68 -2.69 -9.70 -40.92
C PRO A 68 -3.15 -10.41 -42.20
N HIS A 69 -2.24 -11.03 -42.96
CA HIS A 69 -2.57 -11.81 -44.16
C HIS A 69 -3.30 -13.12 -43.83
N PHE A 70 -3.23 -13.59 -42.59
CA PHE A 70 -3.91 -14.81 -42.14
C PHE A 70 -5.36 -14.55 -41.73
N VAL A 71 -6.18 -14.21 -42.72
CA VAL A 71 -7.62 -13.95 -42.55
C VAL A 71 -8.43 -15.23 -42.23
N SER A 72 -7.92 -16.40 -42.62
CA SER A 72 -8.52 -17.70 -42.31
C SER A 72 -7.45 -18.80 -42.18
N VAL A 73 -7.85 -19.95 -41.61
CA VAL A 73 -6.98 -21.13 -41.47
C VAL A 73 -6.60 -21.68 -42.85
N GLU A 74 -7.52 -21.64 -43.81
CA GLU A 74 -7.33 -22.09 -45.19
C GLU A 74 -6.36 -21.17 -45.94
N ALA A 75 -6.47 -19.85 -45.75
CA ALA A 75 -5.52 -18.90 -46.34
C ALA A 75 -4.10 -19.13 -45.81
N ARG A 76 -3.97 -19.45 -44.51
CA ARG A 76 -2.70 -19.81 -43.89
C ARG A 76 -2.12 -21.11 -44.48
N GLU A 77 -2.94 -22.12 -44.67
CA GLU A 77 -2.55 -23.39 -45.28
C GLU A 77 -2.10 -23.22 -46.75
N ALA A 78 -2.83 -22.41 -47.51
CA ALA A 78 -2.50 -22.13 -48.91
C ALA A 78 -1.16 -21.38 -49.03
N LEU A 79 -0.94 -20.35 -48.21
CA LEU A 79 0.32 -19.59 -48.20
C LEU A 79 1.50 -20.51 -47.91
N ILE A 80 1.42 -21.32 -46.84
CA ILE A 80 2.54 -22.19 -46.49
C ILE A 80 2.76 -23.30 -47.52
N GLY A 81 1.70 -23.79 -48.16
CA GLY A 81 1.79 -24.71 -49.29
C GLY A 81 2.56 -24.10 -50.47
N SER A 82 2.24 -22.85 -50.83
CA SER A 82 2.94 -22.10 -51.88
C SER A 82 4.41 -21.87 -51.56
N LEU A 83 4.72 -21.48 -50.32
CA LEU A 83 6.10 -21.23 -49.88
C LEU A 83 6.96 -22.49 -49.92
N VAL A 84 6.40 -23.65 -49.54
CA VAL A 84 7.10 -24.94 -49.64
C VAL A 84 7.41 -25.27 -51.11
N GLN A 85 6.42 -25.14 -52.00
CA GLN A 85 6.61 -25.42 -53.43
C GLN A 85 7.65 -24.49 -54.07
N GLU A 86 7.55 -23.19 -53.80
CA GLU A 86 8.51 -22.21 -54.32
C GLU A 86 9.93 -22.50 -53.86
N ALA A 87 10.12 -22.75 -52.56
CA ALA A 87 11.45 -23.01 -52.01
C ALA A 87 12.06 -24.33 -52.55
N GLU A 88 11.24 -25.36 -52.77
CA GLU A 88 11.68 -26.62 -53.37
C GLU A 88 12.06 -26.47 -54.84
N LEU A 89 11.27 -25.73 -55.63
CA LEU A 89 11.59 -25.42 -57.02
C LEU A 89 12.89 -24.63 -57.14
N ARG A 90 13.05 -23.57 -56.33
CA ARG A 90 14.27 -22.74 -56.32
C ARG A 90 15.52 -23.52 -55.92
N ALA A 91 15.40 -24.40 -54.91
CA ALA A 91 16.51 -25.26 -54.50
C ALA A 91 16.86 -26.28 -55.60
N ALA A 92 15.88 -26.89 -56.26
CA ALA A 92 16.10 -27.83 -57.36
C ALA A 92 16.76 -27.15 -58.57
N ASP A 93 16.29 -25.97 -58.96
CA ASP A 93 16.86 -25.19 -60.06
C ASP A 93 18.32 -24.83 -59.78
N LEU A 94 18.62 -24.29 -58.60
CA LEU A 94 19.99 -23.94 -58.20
C LEU A 94 20.90 -25.16 -58.09
N SER A 95 20.37 -26.30 -57.62
CA SER A 95 21.12 -27.57 -57.57
C SER A 95 21.50 -28.04 -58.97
N SER A 96 20.55 -27.97 -59.91
CA SER A 96 20.78 -28.34 -61.31
C SER A 96 21.79 -27.41 -62.01
N GLN A 97 21.83 -26.13 -61.64
CA GLN A 97 22.78 -25.15 -62.15
C GLN A 97 24.18 -25.37 -61.55
N ALA A 98 24.27 -25.64 -60.25
CA ALA A 98 25.53 -25.94 -59.57
C ALA A 98 26.21 -27.20 -60.14
N GLN A 99 25.43 -28.20 -60.54
CA GLN A 99 25.95 -29.41 -61.22
C GLN A 99 26.55 -29.13 -62.61
N ARG A 100 26.15 -28.02 -63.28
CA ARG A 100 26.62 -27.69 -64.63
C ARG A 100 27.88 -26.82 -64.67
N GLU A 101 28.22 -26.10 -63.60
CA GLU A 101 29.18 -24.98 -63.67
C GLU A 101 30.59 -25.21 -63.03
N GLY A 102 30.87 -26.35 -62.39
CA GLY A 102 32.24 -26.65 -61.90
C GLY A 102 32.80 -25.68 -60.84
N LEU A 103 34.13 -25.65 -60.64
CA LEU A 103 34.82 -24.90 -59.57
C LEU A 103 35.16 -23.46 -59.99
N SER A 104 34.17 -22.55 -59.98
CA SER A 104 34.31 -21.10 -60.21
C SER A 104 34.04 -20.26 -58.95
N LEU A 105 34.52 -19.01 -58.88
CA LEU A 105 34.18 -18.07 -57.81
C LEU A 105 32.67 -17.72 -57.81
N GLU A 106 32.04 -17.72 -58.99
CA GLU A 106 30.57 -17.62 -59.13
C GLU A 106 29.86 -18.88 -58.62
N ALA A 107 30.49 -20.06 -58.75
CA ALA A 107 29.96 -21.31 -58.21
C ALA A 107 29.93 -21.30 -56.67
N CYS A 108 30.88 -20.61 -56.02
CA CYS A 108 30.89 -20.44 -54.55
C CYS A 108 29.71 -19.57 -54.05
N GLN A 109 29.37 -18.49 -54.75
CA GLN A 109 28.19 -17.68 -54.42
C GLN A 109 26.89 -18.44 -54.69
N LYS A 110 26.81 -19.18 -55.80
CA LYS A 110 25.68 -20.06 -56.12
C LYS A 110 25.53 -21.19 -55.09
N ASP A 111 26.62 -21.77 -54.59
CA ASP A 111 26.58 -22.77 -53.52
C ASP A 111 26.03 -22.21 -52.19
N LYS A 112 26.40 -20.98 -51.81
CA LYS A 112 25.81 -20.30 -50.64
C LYS A 112 24.32 -20.06 -50.80
N THR A 113 23.89 -19.59 -51.97
CA THR A 113 22.46 -19.35 -52.24
C THR A 113 21.66 -20.66 -52.31
N LEU A 114 22.23 -21.73 -52.89
CA LEU A 114 21.64 -23.06 -52.88
C LEU A 114 21.42 -23.55 -51.43
N LYS A 115 22.46 -23.49 -50.59
CA LYS A 115 22.37 -23.88 -49.17
C LYS A 115 21.30 -23.08 -48.42
N ALA A 116 21.18 -21.78 -48.68
CA ALA A 116 20.14 -20.95 -48.09
C ALA A 116 18.73 -21.39 -48.51
N TRP A 117 18.51 -21.68 -49.80
CA TRP A 117 17.22 -22.15 -50.31
C TRP A 117 16.87 -23.58 -49.87
N GLU A 118 17.85 -24.49 -49.81
CA GLU A 118 17.67 -25.83 -49.23
C GLU A 118 17.26 -25.77 -47.76
N TRP A 119 17.88 -24.87 -47.00
CA TRP A 119 17.54 -24.65 -45.62
C TRP A 119 16.14 -24.05 -45.47
N ARG A 120 15.79 -23.06 -46.30
CA ARG A 120 14.45 -22.42 -46.31
C ARG A 120 13.36 -23.42 -46.68
N SER A 121 13.63 -24.32 -47.63
CA SER A 121 12.76 -25.47 -47.95
C SER A 121 12.56 -26.38 -46.74
N LYS A 122 13.62 -26.71 -45.98
CA LYS A 122 13.50 -27.50 -44.74
C LYS A 122 12.68 -26.78 -43.67
N LEU A 123 12.90 -25.48 -43.48
CA LEU A 123 12.14 -24.64 -42.54
C LEU A 123 10.65 -24.63 -42.90
N TYR A 124 10.30 -24.33 -44.16
CA TYR A 124 8.90 -24.30 -44.60
C TYR A 124 8.22 -25.67 -44.54
N ARG A 125 8.94 -26.75 -44.86
CA ARG A 125 8.41 -28.12 -44.64
C ARG A 125 8.12 -28.38 -43.16
N ARG A 126 9.00 -27.96 -42.27
CA ARG A 126 8.79 -28.08 -40.82
C ARG A 126 7.61 -27.22 -40.36
N MET A 127 7.50 -25.99 -40.84
CA MET A 127 6.37 -25.11 -40.54
C MET A 127 5.05 -25.73 -41.04
N ARG A 128 5.03 -26.31 -42.25
CA ARG A 128 3.85 -26.98 -42.80
C ARG A 128 3.49 -28.20 -41.97
N ALA A 129 4.47 -29.01 -41.57
CA ALA A 129 4.25 -30.15 -40.70
C ALA A 129 3.71 -29.71 -39.34
N GLY A 130 4.30 -28.70 -38.70
CA GLY A 130 3.82 -28.18 -37.41
C GLY A 130 2.41 -27.61 -37.50
N PHE A 131 2.08 -26.90 -38.59
CA PHE A 131 0.72 -26.46 -38.86
C PHE A 131 -0.23 -27.65 -39.03
N LEU A 132 0.08 -28.64 -39.88
CA LEU A 132 -0.77 -29.82 -40.13
C LEU A 132 -1.04 -30.66 -38.87
N HIS A 133 -0.05 -30.81 -37.99
CA HIS A 133 -0.21 -31.56 -36.74
C HIS A 133 -0.90 -30.76 -35.62
N ALA A 134 -0.99 -29.43 -35.77
CA ALA A 134 -1.66 -28.59 -34.80
C ALA A 134 -3.18 -28.77 -34.81
N ARG A 135 -3.78 -28.69 -33.62
CA ARG A 135 -5.23 -28.63 -33.39
C ARG A 135 -5.58 -27.36 -32.64
N ALA A 136 -6.85 -26.97 -32.66
CA ALA A 136 -7.35 -25.90 -31.80
C ALA A 136 -7.05 -26.22 -30.31
N PRO A 137 -6.81 -25.22 -29.46
CA PRO A 137 -6.45 -25.46 -28.07
C PRO A 137 -7.58 -26.16 -27.30
N GLU A 138 -7.23 -26.85 -26.22
CA GLU A 138 -8.22 -27.28 -25.23
C GLU A 138 -8.72 -26.09 -24.41
N ALA A 139 -9.79 -26.33 -23.63
CA ALA A 139 -10.36 -25.30 -22.78
C ALA A 139 -9.34 -24.89 -21.67
N PRO A 140 -9.25 -23.60 -21.32
CA PRO A 140 -8.44 -23.13 -20.19
C PRO A 140 -8.77 -23.87 -18.89
N SER A 141 -7.77 -24.07 -18.04
CA SER A 141 -7.94 -24.78 -16.77
C SER A 141 -8.13 -23.80 -15.61
N VAL A 142 -8.75 -24.26 -14.52
CA VAL A 142 -8.88 -23.51 -13.25
C VAL A 142 -9.45 -22.09 -13.44
N VAL A 143 -10.51 -21.94 -14.24
CA VAL A 143 -11.18 -20.65 -14.42
C VAL A 143 -11.92 -20.28 -13.14
N ARG A 144 -11.42 -19.29 -12.40
CA ARG A 144 -11.97 -18.80 -11.13
C ARG A 144 -12.61 -17.43 -11.32
N LEU A 145 -13.85 -17.30 -10.87
CA LEU A 145 -14.59 -16.05 -10.85
C LEU A 145 -14.63 -15.48 -9.43
N SER A 146 -14.48 -14.17 -9.29
CA SER A 146 -14.57 -13.48 -7.99
C SER A 146 -15.12 -12.07 -8.16
N VAL A 147 -15.80 -11.56 -7.14
CA VAL A 147 -16.35 -10.20 -7.12
C VAL A 147 -15.25 -9.21 -6.75
N SER A 148 -14.85 -8.33 -7.68
CA SER A 148 -13.76 -7.37 -7.45
C SER A 148 -14.23 -5.99 -6.97
N SER A 149 -15.48 -5.60 -7.24
CA SER A 149 -16.12 -4.41 -6.67
C SER A 149 -17.64 -4.50 -6.79
N SER A 150 -18.35 -3.44 -6.38
CA SER A 150 -19.80 -3.30 -6.61
C SER A 150 -20.21 -3.32 -8.09
N SER A 151 -19.29 -3.12 -9.03
CA SER A 151 -19.58 -3.06 -10.47
C SER A 151 -18.56 -3.79 -11.34
N SER A 152 -17.77 -4.70 -10.75
CA SER A 152 -16.76 -5.46 -11.50
C SER A 152 -16.55 -6.88 -10.97
N LEU A 153 -16.18 -7.77 -11.88
CA LEU A 153 -15.78 -9.15 -11.59
C LEU A 153 -14.33 -9.37 -12.06
N SER A 154 -13.60 -10.25 -11.38
CA SER A 154 -12.27 -10.67 -11.79
C SER A 154 -12.24 -12.16 -12.11
N VAL A 155 -11.60 -12.49 -13.22
CA VAL A 155 -11.47 -13.84 -13.77
C VAL A 155 -9.98 -14.18 -13.79
N ASN A 156 -9.61 -15.28 -13.13
CA ASN A 156 -8.25 -15.84 -13.18
C ASN A 156 -8.34 -17.24 -13.77
N PHE A 157 -7.41 -17.62 -14.63
CA PHE A 157 -7.39 -18.94 -15.25
C PHE A 157 -5.96 -19.41 -15.49
N GLN A 158 -5.79 -20.63 -15.98
CA GLN A 158 -4.50 -21.22 -16.33
C GLN A 158 -4.52 -21.73 -17.77
N GLU A 159 -3.33 -21.86 -18.37
CA GLU A 159 -3.20 -22.51 -19.69
C GLU A 159 -3.78 -23.94 -19.62
N PRO A 160 -4.25 -24.51 -20.75
CA PRO A 160 -4.68 -25.91 -20.82
C PRO A 160 -3.54 -26.87 -20.44
N GLN A 161 -3.87 -27.98 -19.78
CA GLN A 161 -2.87 -28.91 -19.19
C GLN A 161 -2.23 -29.90 -20.19
N SER A 162 -2.55 -29.82 -21.49
CA SER A 162 -2.11 -30.81 -22.46
C SER A 162 -0.61 -30.71 -22.80
N LEU A 163 0.07 -31.87 -22.74
CA LEU A 163 1.51 -32.06 -22.99
C LEU A 163 1.93 -31.77 -24.46
N ASN A 164 0.98 -31.82 -25.40
CA ASN A 164 1.20 -31.61 -26.83
C ASN A 164 0.70 -30.23 -27.30
N SER A 165 0.67 -29.24 -26.41
CA SER A 165 0.02 -27.96 -26.67
C SER A 165 0.79 -27.10 -27.67
N THR A 166 0.11 -26.79 -28.77
CA THR A 166 0.47 -25.74 -29.72
C THR A 166 0.39 -24.38 -29.03
N VAL A 167 1.22 -23.44 -29.49
CA VAL A 167 1.33 -22.12 -28.85
C VAL A 167 0.00 -21.39 -28.86
N ILE A 168 -0.51 -21.06 -27.67
CA ILE A 168 -1.68 -20.20 -27.50
C ILE A 168 -1.25 -18.75 -27.70
N THR A 169 -1.96 -18.03 -28.55
CA THR A 169 -1.64 -16.63 -28.88
C THR A 169 -2.64 -15.65 -28.25
N LYS A 170 -3.89 -16.06 -27.98
CA LYS A 170 -4.92 -15.20 -27.39
C LYS A 170 -5.87 -15.95 -26.47
N TYR A 171 -6.53 -15.22 -25.58
CA TYR A 171 -7.69 -15.69 -24.81
C TYR A 171 -8.90 -14.79 -25.04
N ARG A 172 -10.10 -15.34 -24.91
CA ARG A 172 -11.36 -14.60 -24.92
C ARG A 172 -12.13 -14.89 -23.65
N VAL A 173 -12.55 -13.83 -22.96
CA VAL A 173 -13.44 -13.89 -21.80
C VAL A 173 -14.81 -13.38 -22.25
N GLU A 174 -15.83 -14.22 -22.15
CA GLU A 174 -17.21 -13.87 -22.48
C GLU A 174 -18.06 -13.86 -21.22
N TRP A 175 -19.03 -12.94 -21.15
CA TRP A 175 -20.00 -12.92 -20.07
C TRP A 175 -21.42 -12.70 -20.56
N SER A 176 -22.38 -13.31 -19.87
CA SER A 176 -23.81 -13.24 -20.20
C SER A 176 -24.65 -13.17 -18.93
N CYS A 177 -25.87 -12.67 -19.04
CA CYS A 177 -26.89 -12.79 -17.99
C CYS A 177 -27.65 -14.14 -18.07
N LEU A 178 -27.37 -14.95 -19.10
CA LEU A 178 -28.00 -16.23 -19.36
C LEU A 178 -26.93 -17.34 -19.30
N GLN A 179 -27.25 -18.45 -18.65
CA GLN A 179 -26.31 -19.56 -18.43
C GLN A 179 -25.83 -20.22 -19.73
N ASP A 180 -26.67 -20.20 -20.76
CA ASP A 180 -26.39 -20.81 -22.07
C ASP A 180 -25.58 -19.90 -23.01
N PHE A 181 -25.31 -18.64 -22.61
CA PHE A 181 -24.66 -17.63 -23.42
C PHE A 181 -25.37 -17.36 -24.76
N SER A 182 -26.69 -17.60 -24.85
CA SER A 182 -27.49 -17.30 -26.04
C SER A 182 -27.49 -15.82 -26.41
N LEU A 183 -27.38 -14.93 -25.41
CA LEU A 183 -27.19 -13.50 -25.58
C LEU A 183 -25.97 -13.03 -24.77
N LEU A 184 -24.91 -12.60 -25.45
CA LEU A 184 -23.73 -12.05 -24.77
C LEU A 184 -24.04 -10.66 -24.20
N ALA A 185 -23.66 -10.45 -22.93
CA ALA A 185 -23.63 -9.12 -22.33
C ALA A 185 -22.33 -8.39 -22.68
N GLY A 186 -21.26 -9.13 -22.98
CA GLY A 186 -20.03 -8.60 -23.54
C GLY A 186 -18.93 -9.65 -23.68
N GLU A 187 -17.83 -9.24 -24.32
CA GLU A 187 -16.63 -10.05 -24.49
C GLU A 187 -15.36 -9.20 -24.32
N MET A 188 -14.25 -9.85 -24.01
CA MET A 188 -12.93 -9.23 -23.90
C MET A 188 -11.86 -10.16 -24.47
N LEU A 189 -11.04 -9.62 -25.38
CA LEU A 189 -9.90 -10.31 -25.99
C LEU A 189 -8.61 -9.95 -25.25
N LEU A 190 -7.84 -10.98 -24.90
CA LEU A 190 -6.55 -10.88 -24.21
C LEU A 190 -5.44 -11.36 -25.14
N GLU A 191 -4.69 -10.43 -25.72
CA GLU A 191 -3.62 -10.72 -26.70
C GLU A 191 -2.22 -10.77 -26.06
N ASN A 192 -2.08 -10.33 -24.81
CA ASN A 192 -0.81 -10.24 -24.08
C ASN A 192 -0.49 -11.47 -23.22
N LEU A 193 -1.19 -12.59 -23.45
CA LEU A 193 -1.13 -13.81 -22.62
C LEU A 193 -1.43 -13.57 -21.13
N SER A 194 -2.12 -12.49 -20.76
CA SER A 194 -2.57 -12.29 -19.39
C SER A 194 -3.56 -13.39 -19.01
N LEU A 195 -3.26 -14.10 -17.93
CA LEU A 195 -4.12 -15.14 -17.34
C LEU A 195 -5.11 -14.58 -16.30
N ARG A 196 -5.21 -13.24 -16.25
CA ARG A 196 -6.12 -12.49 -15.39
C ARG A 196 -6.85 -11.43 -16.20
N ALA A 197 -8.15 -11.31 -15.94
CA ALA A 197 -9.06 -10.37 -16.56
C ALA A 197 -9.93 -9.68 -15.50
N THR A 198 -10.27 -8.41 -15.73
CA THR A 198 -11.23 -7.67 -14.91
C THR A 198 -12.35 -7.16 -15.80
N ILE A 199 -13.57 -7.65 -15.58
CA ILE A 199 -14.78 -7.24 -16.26
C ILE A 199 -15.35 -6.06 -15.48
N SER A 200 -15.38 -4.87 -16.10
CA SER A 200 -15.78 -3.61 -15.45
C SER A 200 -17.13 -3.12 -15.98
N ASN A 201 -17.69 -2.08 -15.36
CA ASN A 201 -18.95 -1.43 -15.76
C ASN A 201 -20.17 -2.37 -15.77
N LEU A 202 -20.18 -3.35 -14.87
CA LEU A 202 -21.32 -4.26 -14.69
C LEU A 202 -22.37 -3.65 -13.77
N THR A 203 -23.63 -4.06 -13.94
CA THR A 203 -24.71 -3.64 -13.06
C THR A 203 -24.58 -4.32 -11.69
N THR A 204 -24.52 -3.53 -10.62
CA THR A 204 -24.50 -4.02 -9.24
C THR A 204 -25.69 -4.94 -8.96
N GLY A 205 -25.44 -6.05 -8.26
CA GLY A 205 -26.44 -7.03 -7.86
C GLY A 205 -26.96 -7.95 -8.99
N ARG A 206 -26.57 -7.71 -10.25
CA ARG A 206 -26.99 -8.54 -11.39
C ARG A 206 -26.06 -9.73 -11.58
N LEU A 207 -26.62 -10.94 -11.74
CA LEU A 207 -25.85 -12.15 -12.01
C LEU A 207 -25.26 -12.16 -13.43
N TYR A 208 -23.97 -12.51 -13.52
CA TYR A 208 -23.28 -12.74 -14.79
C TYR A 208 -22.60 -14.10 -14.79
N TYR A 209 -22.86 -14.89 -15.82
CA TYR A 209 -22.15 -16.13 -16.16
C TYR A 209 -20.91 -15.80 -16.97
N VAL A 210 -19.80 -16.48 -16.70
CA VAL A 210 -18.51 -16.21 -17.35
C VAL A 210 -17.88 -17.48 -17.90
N ARG A 211 -17.33 -17.40 -19.12
CA ARG A 211 -16.54 -18.47 -19.73
C ARG A 211 -15.29 -17.92 -20.42
N VAL A 212 -14.26 -18.77 -20.54
CA VAL A 212 -12.98 -18.41 -21.17
C VAL A 212 -12.60 -19.42 -22.25
N SER A 213 -12.16 -18.94 -23.41
CA SER A 213 -11.64 -19.76 -24.52
C SER A 213 -10.20 -19.38 -24.84
N ALA A 214 -9.41 -20.36 -25.29
CA ALA A 214 -8.05 -20.15 -25.80
C ALA A 214 -8.02 -20.17 -27.33
N TYR A 215 -7.07 -19.47 -27.93
CA TYR A 215 -6.88 -19.36 -29.38
C TYR A 215 -5.44 -19.65 -29.77
N ASN A 216 -5.26 -20.31 -30.92
CA ASN A 216 -3.96 -20.49 -31.56
C ASN A 216 -4.09 -20.36 -33.08
N MET A 217 -3.03 -20.75 -33.81
CA MET A 217 -3.00 -20.69 -35.27
C MET A 217 -4.08 -21.51 -36.01
N ARG A 218 -4.81 -22.39 -35.32
CA ARG A 218 -5.95 -23.19 -35.83
C ARG A 218 -7.33 -22.63 -35.44
N GLY A 219 -7.40 -21.61 -34.59
CA GLY A 219 -8.66 -21.00 -34.19
C GLY A 219 -8.96 -21.11 -32.69
N TRP A 220 -10.22 -20.86 -32.34
CA TRP A 220 -10.73 -20.92 -30.98
C TRP A 220 -11.00 -22.36 -30.53
N GLY A 221 -10.53 -22.69 -29.32
CA GLY A 221 -10.89 -23.91 -28.61
C GLY A 221 -12.25 -23.82 -27.91
N PRO A 222 -12.74 -24.94 -27.33
CA PRO A 222 -13.98 -24.95 -26.55
C PRO A 222 -13.87 -24.04 -25.32
N PRO A 223 -14.96 -23.39 -24.89
CA PRO A 223 -14.96 -22.55 -23.70
C PRO A 223 -14.97 -23.36 -22.40
N ALA A 224 -14.25 -22.89 -21.39
CA ALA A 224 -14.38 -23.34 -20.00
C ALA A 224 -15.26 -22.38 -19.21
N ALA A 225 -16.30 -22.89 -18.55
CA ALA A 225 -17.09 -22.13 -17.60
C ALA A 225 -16.26 -21.80 -16.35
N ALA A 226 -16.50 -20.64 -15.76
CA ALA A 226 -15.86 -20.26 -14.52
C ALA A 226 -16.39 -21.05 -13.31
N LEU A 227 -15.65 -21.02 -12.21
CA LEU A 227 -16.05 -21.56 -10.91
C LEU A 227 -15.92 -20.44 -9.85
N PRO A 228 -17.03 -20.03 -9.21
CA PRO A 228 -18.41 -20.39 -9.54
C PRO A 228 -18.81 -19.95 -10.98
N PRO A 229 -19.82 -20.59 -11.60
CA PRO A 229 -20.23 -20.32 -12.99
C PRO A 229 -20.76 -18.90 -13.18
N SER A 230 -21.28 -18.29 -12.11
CA SER A 230 -21.77 -16.92 -12.11
C SER A 230 -21.48 -16.22 -10.79
N ALA A 231 -21.42 -14.89 -10.83
CA ALA A 231 -21.36 -14.03 -9.67
C ALA A 231 -22.09 -12.71 -9.93
N ALA A 232 -22.59 -12.08 -8.86
CA ALA A 232 -23.16 -10.74 -8.91
C ALA A 232 -22.15 -9.71 -8.37
N PRO A 233 -21.76 -8.68 -9.17
CA PRO A 233 -20.95 -7.58 -8.67
C PRO A 233 -21.64 -6.95 -7.47
N SER A 234 -20.94 -6.89 -6.34
CA SER A 234 -21.53 -6.42 -5.09
C SER A 234 -20.48 -5.97 -4.09
N SER A 235 -20.92 -5.22 -3.09
CA SER A 235 -20.09 -4.79 -1.97
C SER A 235 -20.88 -4.84 -0.66
N TRP A 236 -20.18 -5.05 0.45
CA TRP A 236 -20.74 -5.00 1.81
C TRP A 236 -21.59 -3.74 2.10
N ARG A 237 -21.30 -2.62 1.41
CA ARG A 237 -22.01 -1.33 1.56
C ARG A 237 -23.47 -1.37 1.13
N GLU A 238 -23.89 -2.34 0.31
CA GLU A 238 -25.30 -2.49 -0.08
C GLU A 238 -26.20 -2.84 1.12
N CYS A 239 -25.62 -3.34 2.21
CA CYS A 239 -26.32 -3.63 3.45
C CYS A 239 -26.40 -2.42 4.41
N GLU A 240 -25.74 -1.28 4.10
CA GLU A 240 -25.73 -0.08 4.94
C GLU A 240 -26.52 1.09 4.36
N VAL A 241 -27.00 1.96 5.26
CA VAL A 241 -27.55 3.27 4.89
C VAL A 241 -26.41 4.14 4.32
N PRO A 242 -26.58 4.80 3.16
CA PRO A 242 -25.50 5.58 2.55
C PRO A 242 -24.99 6.68 3.49
N ARG A 243 -23.72 6.59 3.89
CA ARG A 243 -23.01 7.68 4.58
C ARG A 243 -22.89 8.87 3.63
N ARG A 244 -22.96 10.09 4.18
CA ARG A 244 -22.97 11.33 3.40
C ARG A 244 -21.71 11.38 2.53
N ARG A 245 -21.87 11.50 1.22
CA ARG A 245 -20.75 11.82 0.31
C ARG A 245 -20.50 13.32 0.36
N GLY A 246 -19.24 13.73 0.22
CA GLY A 246 -18.86 15.12 0.03
C GLY A 246 -18.25 15.85 1.24
N HIS A 247 -17.55 15.12 2.13
CA HIS A 247 -16.90 15.74 3.31
C HIS A 247 -15.87 16.81 2.93
N ILE A 248 -15.14 16.61 1.82
CA ILE A 248 -14.12 17.56 1.33
C ILE A 248 -14.79 18.87 0.93
N GLU A 249 -15.83 18.80 0.09
CA GLU A 249 -16.57 19.96 -0.39
C GLU A 249 -17.28 20.70 0.76
N ALA A 250 -17.76 19.96 1.77
CA ALA A 250 -18.32 20.55 2.99
C ALA A 250 -17.28 21.34 3.79
N MET A 251 -16.08 20.79 3.96
CA MET A 251 -14.98 21.46 4.66
C MET A 251 -14.44 22.66 3.88
N GLU A 252 -14.36 22.58 2.56
CA GLU A 252 -13.95 23.72 1.72
C GLU A 252 -14.95 24.88 1.86
N ARG A 253 -16.26 24.59 1.83
CA ARG A 253 -17.31 25.58 2.08
C ARG A 253 -17.20 26.19 3.49
N LEU A 254 -17.01 25.35 4.51
CA LEU A 254 -16.83 25.82 5.89
C LEU A 254 -15.58 26.70 6.02
N LEU A 255 -14.47 26.35 5.35
CA LEU A 255 -13.24 27.13 5.37
C LEU A 255 -13.43 28.51 4.74
N GLN A 256 -14.21 28.60 3.66
CA GLN A 256 -14.57 29.89 3.07
C GLN A 256 -15.40 30.75 4.03
N GLN A 257 -16.38 30.15 4.72
CA GLN A 257 -17.19 30.85 5.73
C GLN A 257 -16.35 31.36 6.90
N VAL A 258 -15.46 30.51 7.44
CA VAL A 258 -14.54 30.87 8.52
C VAL A 258 -13.63 32.03 8.10
N ARG A 259 -13.06 31.99 6.89
CA ARG A 259 -12.22 33.09 6.38
C ARG A 259 -13.00 34.40 6.21
N ALA A 260 -14.19 34.36 5.62
CA ALA A 260 -15.01 35.55 5.45
C ALA A 260 -15.37 36.19 6.80
N THR A 261 -15.70 35.34 7.78
CA THR A 261 -15.98 35.74 9.17
C THR A 261 -14.74 36.39 9.81
N HIS A 262 -13.56 35.78 9.63
CA HIS A 262 -12.29 36.28 10.15
C HIS A 262 -11.86 37.63 9.53
N THR A 263 -12.08 37.84 8.22
CA THR A 263 -11.81 39.13 7.56
C THR A 263 -12.68 40.26 8.14
N HIS A 264 -13.93 39.95 8.51
CA HIS A 264 -14.86 40.95 9.04
C HIS A 264 -14.46 41.47 10.44
N TYR A 265 -13.74 40.67 11.26
CA TYR A 265 -13.31 41.10 12.60
C TYR A 265 -11.96 41.82 12.62
N CYS A 266 -10.98 41.36 11.83
CA CYS A 266 -9.67 42.01 11.77
C CYS A 266 -9.71 43.41 11.13
N CYS A 267 -10.69 43.68 10.26
CA CYS A 267 -10.79 44.96 9.56
C CYS A 267 -11.56 46.05 10.34
N THR A 268 -12.33 45.68 11.37
CA THR A 268 -13.08 46.65 12.17
C THR A 268 -12.22 47.44 13.16
N ASP A 269 -11.10 46.88 13.66
CA ASP A 269 -10.25 47.53 14.66
C ASP A 269 -9.19 48.50 14.10
N SER A 270 -8.93 48.49 12.79
CA SER A 270 -7.98 49.43 12.16
C SER A 270 -8.57 50.81 11.86
N SER A 271 -9.87 51.03 12.13
CA SER A 271 -10.61 52.23 11.69
C SER A 271 -10.97 53.23 12.80
N LYS A 272 -10.53 53.04 14.05
CA LYS A 272 -10.79 54.01 15.12
C LYS A 272 -9.51 54.60 15.74
N LEU A 273 -9.31 55.89 15.42
CA LEU A 273 -8.54 56.93 16.13
C LEU A 273 -7.01 56.93 16.00
N GLN A 274 -6.51 57.46 14.86
CA GLN A 274 -5.29 58.29 14.89
C GLN A 274 -5.64 59.68 15.44
N ASN A 275 -5.45 59.87 16.75
CA ASN A 275 -5.33 61.22 17.35
C ASN A 275 -3.85 61.60 17.38
N PRO A 276 -3.38 62.66 16.69
CA PRO A 276 -1.98 63.04 16.67
C PRO A 276 -1.66 63.99 17.83
N SER A 277 -1.86 63.57 19.07
CA SER A 277 -1.42 64.38 20.22
C SER A 277 -1.50 63.63 21.55
N ARG A 278 -0.42 62.91 21.90
CA ARG A 278 0.21 62.90 23.23
C ARG A 278 1.34 61.89 23.22
N LYS A 279 2.58 62.40 23.29
CA LYS A 279 3.76 61.61 23.64
C LYS A 279 3.53 61.03 25.04
N GLN A 280 3.20 59.75 25.15
CA GLN A 280 3.43 58.99 26.38
C GLN A 280 4.73 58.23 26.22
N SER A 281 5.81 58.85 26.70
CA SER A 281 7.00 58.13 27.10
C SER A 281 6.66 57.38 28.39
N VAL A 282 6.55 56.07 28.32
CA VAL A 282 6.73 55.20 29.49
C VAL A 282 7.74 54.14 29.07
N SER A 283 8.75 53.97 29.91
CA SER A 283 9.97 53.24 29.64
C SER A 283 9.68 51.83 29.12
N ARG A 284 10.20 51.55 27.92
CA ARG A 284 10.37 50.17 27.45
C ARG A 284 11.33 49.51 28.43
N SER A 285 10.81 48.59 29.23
CA SER A 285 11.59 47.74 30.11
C SER A 285 12.82 47.19 29.39
N LEU A 286 13.98 47.25 30.05
CA LEU A 286 15.25 46.62 29.64
C LEU A 286 15.13 45.13 29.26
N LYS A 287 14.00 44.48 29.57
CA LYS A 287 13.68 43.10 29.14
C LYS A 287 13.57 42.92 27.62
N HIS A 288 13.26 43.96 26.85
CA HIS A 288 13.19 43.86 25.38
C HIS A 288 14.53 44.08 24.66
N LEU A 289 15.60 44.45 25.37
CA LEU A 289 16.95 44.50 24.79
C LEU A 289 17.62 43.12 24.71
N PHE A 290 17.05 42.09 25.34
CA PHE A 290 17.61 40.74 25.39
C PHE A 290 16.81 39.68 24.64
N ASN A 291 15.67 40.02 24.03
CA ASN A 291 14.85 39.05 23.31
C ASN A 291 14.77 39.38 21.83
N SER A 292 15.49 38.59 21.02
CA SER A 292 15.31 38.24 19.60
C SER A 292 16.68 37.98 18.96
N SER A 293 17.36 36.90 19.34
CA SER A 293 18.52 36.47 18.55
C SER A 293 17.97 35.84 17.26
N ASN A 294 18.31 36.42 16.09
CA ASN A 294 18.14 35.78 14.78
C ASN A 294 19.12 34.59 14.61
N LYS A 295 19.38 33.84 15.68
CA LYS A 295 20.44 32.83 15.75
C LYS A 295 19.87 31.56 16.37
N PHE A 296 20.41 30.43 15.93
CA PHE A 296 20.09 29.14 16.53
C PHE A 296 20.60 29.05 17.97
N VAL A 297 19.84 28.35 18.81
CA VAL A 297 20.17 28.09 20.21
C VAL A 297 21.32 27.10 20.27
N LYS A 298 22.38 27.46 21.00
CA LYS A 298 23.59 26.61 21.15
C LYS A 298 23.53 25.69 22.36
N THR A 299 22.92 26.17 23.44
CA THR A 299 22.81 25.46 24.71
C THR A 299 21.38 25.58 25.21
N LEU A 300 20.80 24.45 25.59
CA LEU A 300 19.44 24.42 26.12
C LEU A 300 19.47 24.87 27.59
N LYS A 301 18.57 25.79 27.93
CA LYS A 301 18.19 26.11 29.30
C LYS A 301 16.80 25.55 29.54
N ARG A 302 16.34 25.49 30.79
CA ARG A 302 14.97 25.05 31.11
C ARG A 302 13.95 25.81 30.25
N GLY A 303 13.19 25.10 29.43
CA GLY A 303 12.28 25.70 28.45
C GLY A 303 11.80 24.73 27.36
N VAL A 304 10.99 25.25 26.44
CA VAL A 304 10.46 24.56 25.27
C VAL A 304 11.15 25.07 24.01
N TYR A 305 11.56 24.16 23.14
CA TYR A 305 12.35 24.44 21.94
C TYR A 305 11.77 23.74 20.72
N LEU A 306 11.99 24.31 19.55
CA LEU A 306 11.68 23.71 18.25
C LEU A 306 12.98 23.32 17.55
N ALA A 307 13.15 22.02 17.28
CA ALA A 307 14.26 21.45 16.54
C ALA A 307 13.80 20.97 15.16
N VAL A 308 14.54 21.30 14.10
CA VAL A 308 14.23 20.86 12.73
C VAL A 308 15.34 19.94 12.21
N VAL A 309 14.96 18.70 11.89
CA VAL A 309 15.83 17.68 11.30
C VAL A 309 15.53 17.58 9.81
N LEU A 310 16.31 18.29 9.00
CA LEU A 310 16.30 18.11 7.54
C LEU A 310 17.33 17.04 7.19
N HIS A 311 16.91 15.99 6.49
CA HIS A 311 17.79 14.87 6.16
C HIS A 311 17.76 14.52 4.69
N HIS A 312 18.88 14.01 4.19
CA HIS A 312 19.01 13.40 2.87
C HIS A 312 19.93 12.19 2.99
N LYS A 313 19.40 11.00 2.73
CA LYS A 313 20.05 9.72 3.06
C LYS A 313 20.46 9.71 4.55
N ASP A 314 21.72 9.41 4.85
CA ASP A 314 22.27 9.38 6.22
C ASP A 314 22.97 10.70 6.63
N SER A 315 22.65 11.81 5.96
CA SER A 315 23.18 13.13 6.28
C SER A 315 22.09 14.10 6.73
N LEU A 316 22.44 14.98 7.64
CA LEU A 316 21.58 16.00 8.23
C LEU A 316 22.06 17.39 7.83
N LEU A 317 21.13 18.32 7.64
CA LEU A 317 21.46 19.72 7.59
C LEU A 317 21.78 20.20 9.01
N VAL A 318 23.02 20.64 9.21
CA VAL A 318 23.48 21.29 10.43
C VAL A 318 23.78 22.76 10.15
N THR A 319 23.79 23.57 11.20
CA THR A 319 24.19 24.97 11.14
C THR A 319 25.68 25.09 10.79
N ALA A 320 26.14 26.31 10.47
CA ALA A 320 27.57 26.59 10.25
C ALA A 320 28.48 26.21 11.44
N GLU A 321 27.90 26.02 12.63
CA GLU A 321 28.59 25.59 13.85
C GLU A 321 28.43 24.08 14.13
N ASP A 322 28.07 23.30 13.10
CA ASP A 322 27.92 21.84 13.17
C ASP A 322 26.85 21.37 14.20
N GLN A 323 25.77 22.15 14.39
CA GLN A 323 24.66 21.84 15.32
C GLN A 323 23.32 21.64 14.61
N ILE A 324 22.38 20.92 15.22
CA ILE A 324 21.00 20.82 14.73
C ILE A 324 20.32 22.20 14.84
N PRO A 325 19.59 22.68 13.82
CA PRO A 325 18.82 23.92 13.89
C PRO A 325 17.76 23.89 15.00
N ILE A 326 17.95 24.73 16.03
CA ILE A 326 17.05 24.83 17.20
C ILE A 326 16.72 26.30 17.47
N VAL A 327 15.44 26.59 17.74
CA VAL A 327 14.97 27.89 18.23
C VAL A 327 14.18 27.72 19.52
N GLU A 328 14.21 28.75 20.37
CA GLU A 328 13.45 28.81 21.60
C GLU A 328 11.98 29.12 21.32
N VAL A 329 11.08 28.43 22.01
CA VAL A 329 9.64 28.66 21.96
C VAL A 329 9.19 29.41 23.21
N ASP A 330 9.46 28.86 24.39
CA ASP A 330 9.01 29.42 25.67
C ASP A 330 10.02 29.08 26.77
N ASP A 331 10.21 30.00 27.71
CA ASP A 331 11.04 29.84 28.92
C ASP A 331 10.25 29.21 30.09
N SER A 332 8.93 29.05 29.93
CA SER A 332 8.03 28.54 30.97
C SER A 332 7.26 27.27 30.55
N TYR A 333 7.11 26.32 31.48
CA TYR A 333 6.39 25.05 31.28
C TYR A 333 4.99 25.15 31.89
N SER A 334 3.94 25.04 31.07
CA SER A 334 2.56 24.89 31.56
C SER A 334 2.19 23.41 31.75
N SER A 335 1.23 23.12 32.63
CA SER A 335 0.67 21.77 32.81
C SER A 335 -0.09 21.24 31.59
N THR A 336 -0.39 22.09 30.59
CA THR A 336 -1.20 21.76 29.41
C THR A 336 -0.40 21.46 28.14
N LEU A 337 0.94 21.35 28.24
CA LEU A 337 1.84 21.24 27.09
C LEU A 337 1.41 20.17 26.06
N MET A 338 0.82 19.06 26.49
CA MET A 338 0.41 18.01 25.56
C MET A 338 -0.74 18.43 24.62
N GLN A 339 -1.69 19.23 25.09
CA GLN A 339 -2.76 19.77 24.23
C GLN A 339 -2.21 20.76 23.22
N ASP A 340 -1.30 21.63 23.65
CA ASP A 340 -0.65 22.60 22.77
C ASP A 340 0.28 21.91 21.77
N PHE A 341 0.96 20.84 22.18
CA PHE A 341 1.72 19.97 21.28
C PHE A 341 0.83 19.33 20.21
N LEU A 342 -0.31 18.75 20.58
CA LEU A 342 -1.26 18.15 19.63
C LEU A 342 -1.89 19.18 18.69
N TRP A 343 -2.05 20.42 19.13
CA TRP A 343 -2.42 21.52 18.24
C TRP A 343 -1.27 21.87 17.29
N PHE A 344 -0.04 21.98 17.80
CA PHE A 344 1.15 22.29 17.01
C PHE A 344 1.43 21.23 15.93
N THR A 345 1.17 19.95 16.22
CA THR A 345 1.39 18.87 15.24
C THR A 345 0.51 19.02 14.00
N LYS A 346 -0.70 19.60 14.12
CA LYS A 346 -1.59 19.92 12.99
C LYS A 346 -0.94 20.91 12.01
N LEU A 347 -0.06 21.80 12.49
CA LEU A 347 0.69 22.74 11.64
C LEU A 347 1.58 22.02 10.62
N SER A 348 1.96 20.76 10.88
CA SER A 348 2.66 19.89 9.92
C SER A 348 1.91 19.70 8.60
N CYS A 349 0.61 19.95 8.57
CA CYS A 349 -0.24 19.86 7.37
C CYS A 349 -0.55 21.23 6.73
N MET A 350 -0.04 22.32 7.30
CA MET A 350 -0.45 23.68 6.93
C MET A 350 0.64 24.73 7.20
N TRP A 351 1.91 24.38 7.01
CA TRP A 351 3.03 25.29 7.30
C TRP A 351 2.96 26.63 6.54
N GLU A 352 2.33 26.65 5.35
CA GLU A 352 2.12 27.86 4.55
C GLU A 352 1.27 28.91 5.27
N ASP A 353 0.35 28.47 6.13
CA ASP A 353 -0.57 29.34 6.86
C ASP A 353 0.00 29.90 8.16
N VAL A 354 1.20 29.48 8.59
CA VAL A 354 1.80 29.95 9.86
C VAL A 354 1.91 31.47 9.90
N ARG A 355 2.26 32.11 8.77
CA ARG A 355 2.33 33.58 8.68
C ARG A 355 0.98 34.24 8.92
N TRP A 356 -0.06 33.70 8.27
CA TRP A 356 -1.43 34.21 8.38
C TRP A 356 -2.00 34.00 9.79
N LEU A 357 -1.82 32.81 10.37
CA LEU A 357 -2.20 32.50 11.75
C LEU A 357 -1.53 33.45 12.75
N ARG A 358 -0.22 33.69 12.59
CA ARG A 358 0.53 34.58 13.48
C ARG A 358 0.05 36.03 13.40
N GLN A 359 -0.25 36.53 12.19
CA GLN A 359 -0.73 37.91 11.98
C GLN A 359 -2.15 38.13 12.52
N SER A 360 -2.96 37.07 12.52
CA SER A 360 -4.35 37.10 12.99
C SER A 360 -4.46 37.26 14.51
N MET A 361 -3.38 37.03 15.26
CA MET A 361 -3.37 37.11 16.71
C MET A 361 -2.72 38.41 17.21
N SER A 362 -3.50 39.32 17.82
CA SER A 362 -2.97 40.49 18.55
C SER A 362 -2.69 40.15 20.02
N VAL A 363 -1.61 39.40 20.29
CA VAL A 363 -1.41 38.70 21.59
C VAL A 363 -0.57 39.47 22.61
N SER A 364 -0.04 40.64 22.25
CA SER A 364 0.93 41.36 23.09
C SER A 364 0.41 41.72 24.50
N THR A 365 -0.90 41.57 24.75
CA THR A 365 -1.57 41.83 26.03
C THR A 365 -2.53 40.71 26.48
N SER A 366 -2.51 39.51 25.89
CA SER A 366 -3.49 38.46 26.22
C SER A 366 -3.28 37.87 27.62
N SER A 367 -4.37 37.67 28.37
CA SER A 367 -4.38 36.99 29.67
C SER A 367 -4.43 35.46 29.58
N SER A 368 -4.61 34.90 28.38
CA SER A 368 -4.72 33.45 28.15
C SER A 368 -3.35 32.81 27.94
N SER A 369 -2.92 31.97 28.90
CA SER A 369 -1.65 31.24 28.81
C SER A 369 -1.58 30.29 27.61
N THR A 370 -2.68 29.62 27.26
CA THR A 370 -2.78 28.76 26.06
C THR A 370 -2.61 29.56 24.77
N LEU A 371 -3.24 30.75 24.68
CA LEU A 371 -3.12 31.61 23.50
C LEU A 371 -1.68 32.12 23.34
N GLN A 372 -1.05 32.50 24.45
CA GLN A 372 0.36 32.90 24.47
C GLN A 372 1.29 31.76 24.05
N ALA A 373 1.10 30.54 24.58
CA ALA A 373 1.91 29.38 24.22
C ALA A 373 1.83 29.05 22.73
N ARG A 374 0.61 29.03 22.14
CA ARG A 374 0.42 28.79 20.70
C ARG A 374 0.98 29.91 19.83
N HIS A 375 0.87 31.17 20.27
CA HIS A 375 1.50 32.30 19.60
C HIS A 375 3.03 32.20 19.58
N LYS A 376 3.63 31.82 20.71
CA LYS A 376 5.07 31.56 20.83
C LYS A 376 5.50 30.41 19.90
N MET A 377 4.74 29.32 19.84
CA MET A 377 4.98 28.21 18.89
C MET A 377 4.92 28.67 17.43
N LEU A 378 3.93 29.47 17.04
CA LEU A 378 3.83 30.06 15.70
C LEU A 378 4.99 31.02 15.40
N THR A 379 5.42 31.79 16.39
CA THR A 379 6.54 32.73 16.27
C THR A 379 7.85 31.97 16.06
N ALA A 380 8.11 30.94 16.85
CA ALA A 380 9.26 30.05 16.71
C ALA A 380 9.25 29.33 15.35
N ALA A 381 8.11 28.79 14.92
CA ALA A 381 7.98 28.18 13.59
C ALA A 381 8.25 29.18 12.47
N GLY A 382 7.69 30.39 12.53
CA GLY A 382 7.93 31.44 11.55
C GLY A 382 9.40 31.92 11.53
N GLN A 383 10.04 32.02 12.69
CA GLN A 383 11.47 32.32 12.80
C GLN A 383 12.30 31.20 12.15
N MET A 384 11.98 29.94 12.43
CA MET A 384 12.65 28.78 11.84
C MET A 384 12.51 28.74 10.31
N GLN A 385 11.32 29.05 9.77
CA GLN A 385 11.09 29.16 8.32
C GLN A 385 11.98 30.22 7.67
N ILE A 386 12.16 31.37 8.33
CA ILE A 386 13.03 32.46 7.86
C ILE A 386 14.49 32.03 7.89
N LEU A 387 14.96 31.46 9.01
CA LEU A 387 16.36 31.07 9.19
C LEU A 387 16.81 29.96 8.23
N LEU A 388 15.93 28.98 7.97
CA LEU A 388 16.21 27.88 7.05
C LEU A 388 15.91 28.23 5.58
N GLY A 389 15.23 29.35 5.32
CA GLY A 389 14.81 29.73 3.97
C GLY A 389 13.78 28.77 3.35
N THR A 390 12.95 28.10 4.18
CA THR A 390 11.93 27.17 3.70
C THR A 390 10.61 27.37 4.42
N HIS A 391 9.51 27.27 3.67
CA HIS A 391 8.17 27.34 4.25
C HIS A 391 7.73 26.01 4.89
N ASN A 392 8.34 24.88 4.53
CA ASN A 392 7.91 23.56 5.01
C ASN A 392 8.94 22.96 5.96
N LEU A 393 8.59 22.86 7.25
CA LEU A 393 9.46 22.33 8.30
C LEU A 393 9.37 20.81 8.46
N GLY A 394 8.54 20.12 7.67
CA GLY A 394 8.36 18.67 7.73
C GLY A 394 7.21 18.20 8.62
N ARG A 395 7.32 16.97 9.13
CA ARG A 395 6.32 16.39 10.05
C ARG A 395 6.83 16.45 11.48
N VAL A 396 5.98 16.88 12.41
CA VAL A 396 6.29 16.83 13.85
C VAL A 396 6.38 15.36 14.29
N HIS A 397 7.43 15.02 15.04
CA HIS A 397 7.62 13.70 15.64
C HIS A 397 6.49 13.40 16.64
N TYR A 398 6.13 12.13 16.83
CA TYR A 398 4.89 11.77 17.53
C TYR A 398 4.86 12.13 19.02
N GLU A 399 6.02 12.32 19.63
CA GLU A 399 6.19 12.60 21.06
C GLU A 399 7.30 13.65 21.24
N PRO A 400 7.11 14.66 22.11
CA PRO A 400 8.17 15.61 22.41
C PRO A 400 9.27 14.93 23.24
N ILE A 401 10.53 15.27 22.97
CA ILE A 401 11.66 14.77 23.75
C ILE A 401 11.78 15.62 25.01
N LYS A 402 11.74 14.98 26.18
CA LYS A 402 11.84 15.65 27.48
C LYS A 402 13.04 15.11 28.26
N ASP A 403 13.76 15.98 28.95
CA ASP A 403 14.78 15.58 29.92
C ASP A 403 14.40 15.90 31.37
N ARG A 404 15.23 15.43 32.31
CA ARG A 404 15.03 15.66 33.76
C ARG A 404 15.28 17.11 34.19
N HIS A 405 15.93 17.91 33.34
CA HIS A 405 16.25 19.31 33.61
C HIS A 405 15.10 20.25 33.24
N GLY A 406 14.03 19.72 32.65
CA GLY A 406 12.85 20.47 32.25
C GLY A 406 12.98 21.09 30.86
N ASN A 407 13.89 20.58 30.02
CA ASN A 407 13.96 20.95 28.61
C ASN A 407 13.00 20.07 27.80
N VAL A 408 12.27 20.70 26.89
CA VAL A 408 11.39 19.99 25.95
C VAL A 408 11.75 20.37 24.52
N LEU A 409 12.01 19.37 23.68
CA LEU A 409 12.22 19.54 22.25
C LEU A 409 10.99 19.06 21.47
N LEU A 410 10.38 19.99 20.74
CA LEU A 410 9.45 19.70 19.66
C LEU A 410 10.29 19.44 18.40
N VAL A 411 10.26 18.22 17.89
CA VAL A 411 11.12 17.82 16.77
C VAL A 411 10.28 17.74 15.50
N THR A 412 10.73 18.39 14.42
CA THR A 412 10.19 18.16 13.08
C THR A 412 11.22 17.47 12.20
N THR A 413 10.74 16.63 11.28
CA THR A 413 11.58 15.86 10.36
C THR A 413 11.10 16.01 8.93
N ARG A 414 12.02 16.24 8.00
CA ARG A 414 11.74 16.32 6.57
C ARG A 414 12.86 15.70 5.76
N GLU A 415 12.49 14.87 4.79
CA GLU A 415 13.41 14.43 3.75
C GLU A 415 13.56 15.54 2.70
N ALA A 416 14.80 15.90 2.37
CA ALA A 416 15.11 16.92 1.37
C ALA A 416 15.34 16.27 0.00
N ASP A 417 14.63 16.77 -1.02
CA ASP A 417 14.82 16.35 -2.41
C ASP A 417 16.13 16.89 -2.98
N SER A 418 16.87 16.05 -3.70
CA SER A 418 18.22 16.34 -4.19
C SER A 418 18.35 17.63 -5.02
N THR A 419 17.28 18.08 -5.67
CA THR A 419 17.24 19.22 -6.60
C THR A 419 17.13 20.61 -5.95
N HIS A 420 16.74 20.71 -4.67
CA HIS A 420 16.55 22.00 -3.97
C HIS A 420 17.54 22.24 -2.80
N THR A 421 18.61 21.44 -2.75
CA THR A 421 19.51 21.32 -1.59
C THR A 421 20.55 22.43 -1.45
N HIS A 422 20.84 23.19 -2.51
CA HIS A 422 21.92 24.19 -2.52
C HIS A 422 21.54 25.56 -1.92
N THR A 423 20.27 25.81 -1.61
CA THR A 423 19.75 27.14 -1.21
C THR A 423 19.18 27.23 0.21
N LEU A 424 19.22 26.15 1.00
CA LEU A 424 18.77 26.17 2.40
C LEU A 424 19.78 26.96 3.27
N GLY A 425 19.38 28.16 3.67
CA GLY A 425 20.17 29.21 4.32
C GLY A 425 21.36 28.74 5.16
N GLY A 426 22.58 28.92 4.65
CA GLY A 426 23.85 28.85 5.38
C GLY A 426 24.18 27.53 6.10
N GLY A 427 23.41 26.46 5.88
CA GLY A 427 23.60 25.16 6.50
C GLY A 427 24.59 24.28 5.74
N LYS A 428 25.14 23.29 6.44
CA LYS A 428 26.08 22.30 5.91
C LYS A 428 25.51 20.90 6.08
N TRP A 429 25.70 20.02 5.10
CA TRP A 429 25.33 18.62 5.23
C TRP A 429 26.39 17.84 6.01
N MET A 430 25.97 17.16 7.07
CA MET A 430 26.84 16.37 7.93
C MET A 430 26.30 14.94 8.08
N PRO A 431 27.14 13.90 7.91
CA PRO A 431 26.75 12.52 8.22
C PRO A 431 26.34 12.37 9.69
N VAL A 432 25.28 11.59 9.94
CA VAL A 432 24.78 11.35 11.32
C VAL A 432 25.87 10.80 12.23
N SER A 433 26.69 9.87 11.75
CA SER A 433 27.81 9.28 12.50
C SER A 433 28.86 10.32 12.93
N LYS A 434 29.08 11.34 12.10
CA LYS A 434 29.99 12.44 12.41
C LYS A 434 29.41 13.34 13.50
N LEU A 435 28.12 13.67 13.40
CA LEU A 435 27.43 14.47 14.43
C LEU A 435 27.43 13.76 15.79
N GLN A 436 27.20 12.44 15.80
CA GLN A 436 27.22 11.63 17.02
C GLN A 436 28.62 11.51 17.64
N SER A 437 29.66 11.33 16.83
CA SER A 437 31.05 11.17 17.32
C SER A 437 31.71 12.48 17.75
N GLN A 438 31.37 13.62 17.13
CA GLN A 438 31.94 14.92 17.48
C GLN A 438 31.31 15.53 18.73
N ARG A 439 30.17 15.00 19.18
CA ARG A 439 29.45 15.56 20.30
C ARG A 439 30.13 15.22 21.63
N LYS A 440 30.66 16.26 22.27
CA LYS A 440 31.15 16.19 23.66
C LYS A 440 30.00 16.52 24.60
N SER A 441 29.23 15.51 25.00
CA SER A 441 28.15 15.72 25.97
C SER A 441 28.70 15.75 27.40
N LEU A 442 28.07 16.59 28.22
CA LEU A 442 28.26 16.63 29.68
C LEU A 442 27.21 15.78 30.41
N SER A 443 26.32 15.09 29.69
CA SER A 443 25.26 14.27 30.28
C SER A 443 25.81 12.94 30.81
N THR A 444 25.21 12.43 31.89
CA THR A 444 25.44 11.06 32.34
C THR A 444 24.54 10.08 31.56
N PRO A 445 24.92 8.79 31.42
CA PRO A 445 24.05 7.78 30.78
C PRO A 445 22.68 7.62 31.46
N GLU A 446 22.61 7.91 32.76
CA GLU A 446 21.39 7.81 33.57
C GLU A 446 20.46 9.04 33.43
N GLU A 447 21.04 10.20 33.08
CA GLU A 447 20.32 11.47 32.94
C GLU A 447 20.76 12.22 31.67
N PRO A 448 20.38 11.72 30.47
CA PRO A 448 20.72 12.37 29.21
C PRO A 448 19.95 13.70 29.05
N TYR A 449 20.62 14.74 28.52
CA TYR A 449 19.93 15.98 28.14
C TYR A 449 19.04 15.74 26.91
N ALA A 450 18.00 16.55 26.73
CA ALA A 450 17.02 16.37 25.65
C ALA A 450 17.69 16.37 24.26
N LEU A 451 18.70 17.21 24.07
CA LEU A 451 19.47 17.24 22.84
C LEU A 451 20.25 15.93 22.64
N ASP A 452 20.80 15.33 23.71
CA ASP A 452 21.53 14.04 23.64
C ASP A 452 20.59 12.93 23.21
N ILE A 453 19.40 12.87 23.82
CA ILE A 453 18.34 11.94 23.42
C ILE A 453 18.02 12.10 21.93
N LEU A 454 17.86 13.34 21.44
CA LEU A 454 17.61 13.60 20.02
C LEU A 454 18.72 13.04 19.12
N ILE A 455 20.00 13.33 19.41
CA ILE A 455 21.11 12.89 18.57
C ILE A 455 21.31 11.37 18.61
N ILE A 456 21.08 10.74 19.77
CA ILE A 456 21.14 9.28 19.92
C ILE A 456 20.02 8.61 19.13
N THR A 457 18.80 9.15 19.20
CA THR A 457 17.59 8.55 18.59
C THR A 457 17.28 9.05 17.17
N ILE A 458 18.14 9.91 16.59
CA ILE A 458 17.82 10.61 15.33
C ILE A 458 17.55 9.65 14.17
N GLN A 459 18.26 8.53 14.10
CA GLN A 459 18.07 7.51 13.08
C GLN A 459 16.72 6.80 13.24
N ASP A 460 16.28 6.55 14.47
CA ASP A 460 14.96 5.96 14.76
C ASP A 460 13.83 6.93 14.43
N ILE A 461 14.01 8.22 14.73
CA ILE A 461 13.08 9.29 14.36
C ILE A 461 12.94 9.38 12.83
N MET A 462 14.05 9.37 12.10
CA MET A 462 14.07 9.35 10.63
C MET A 462 13.45 8.05 10.06
N ALA A 463 13.72 6.91 10.68
CA ALA A 463 13.13 5.63 10.28
C ALA A 463 11.62 5.61 10.51
N TYR A 464 11.13 6.15 11.63
CA TYR A 464 9.71 6.32 11.92
C TYR A 464 9.02 7.15 10.84
N GLN A 465 9.59 8.31 10.47
CA GLN A 465 9.00 9.19 9.46
C GLN A 465 8.90 8.49 8.10
N ARG A 466 9.98 7.83 7.64
CA ARG A 466 9.98 7.07 6.38
C ARG A 466 8.93 5.98 6.38
N ARG A 467 8.85 5.19 7.47
CA ARG A 467 7.89 4.09 7.62
C ARG A 467 6.45 4.58 7.72
N GLY A 468 6.21 5.73 8.35
CA GLY A 468 4.88 6.37 8.41
C GLY A 468 4.37 6.86 7.07
N ALA A 469 5.25 7.07 6.08
CA ALA A 469 4.86 7.42 4.72
C ALA A 469 4.57 6.19 3.84
N LEU A 470 4.95 4.98 4.27
CA LEU A 470 4.73 3.76 3.48
C LEU A 470 3.25 3.39 3.42
N ARG A 471 2.76 3.18 2.20
CA ARG A 471 1.41 2.70 1.94
C ARG A 471 1.40 1.18 1.80
N LEU A 472 0.37 0.53 2.31
CA LEU A 472 0.12 -0.88 2.01
C LEU A 472 -0.27 -1.06 0.54
N THR A 473 0.06 -2.22 -0.02
CA THR A 473 -0.43 -2.59 -1.35
C THR A 473 -1.96 -2.79 -1.31
N PRO A 474 -2.67 -2.59 -2.43
CA PRO A 474 -4.11 -2.85 -2.48
C PRO A 474 -4.45 -4.27 -2.03
N GLY A 475 -5.55 -4.42 -1.29
CA GLY A 475 -6.01 -5.70 -0.77
C GLY A 475 -6.83 -5.61 0.50
N LEU A 476 -7.31 -6.78 0.93
CA LEU A 476 -8.03 -6.97 2.18
C LEU A 476 -7.04 -7.40 3.25
N TYR A 477 -7.14 -6.78 4.42
CA TYR A 477 -6.26 -7.01 5.55
C TYR A 477 -7.07 -7.31 6.82
N LEU A 478 -6.46 -8.04 7.73
CA LEU A 478 -6.95 -8.26 9.08
C LEU A 478 -6.11 -7.43 10.04
N GLY A 479 -6.70 -6.44 10.72
CA GLY A 479 -6.01 -5.55 11.65
C GLY A 479 -6.42 -5.79 13.11
N PHE A 480 -5.46 -5.82 14.02
CA PHE A 480 -5.69 -5.98 15.45
C PHE A 480 -5.83 -4.63 16.15
N LEU A 481 -7.00 -4.37 16.76
CA LEU A 481 -7.26 -3.13 17.49
C LEU A 481 -7.04 -3.34 19.00
N LYS A 482 -5.92 -2.83 19.50
CA LYS A 482 -5.58 -2.82 20.93
C LYS A 482 -5.17 -1.42 21.37
N LEU A 483 -5.81 -0.93 22.42
CA LEU A 483 -5.53 0.37 23.00
C LEU A 483 -5.00 0.27 24.42
N SER A 484 -4.39 1.35 24.88
CA SER A 484 -4.07 1.59 26.27
C SER A 484 -4.43 3.02 26.64
N SER A 485 -5.00 3.22 27.83
CA SER A 485 -5.31 4.54 28.36
C SER A 485 -4.27 4.94 29.42
N SER A 486 -3.84 6.19 29.38
CA SER A 486 -3.16 6.89 30.47
C SER A 486 -4.06 7.99 31.03
N VAL A 487 -3.59 8.71 32.06
CA VAL A 487 -4.33 9.84 32.67
C VAL A 487 -4.69 10.90 31.63
N ASP A 488 -3.77 11.18 30.71
CA ASP A 488 -3.92 12.30 29.78
C ASP A 488 -4.29 11.88 28.35
N GLN A 489 -4.11 10.60 27.97
CA GLN A 489 -4.22 10.17 26.57
C GLN A 489 -4.63 8.70 26.39
N ILE A 490 -5.26 8.43 25.25
CA ILE A 490 -5.44 7.09 24.71
C ILE A 490 -4.35 6.82 23.66
N ARG A 491 -3.72 5.65 23.73
CA ARG A 491 -2.69 5.18 22.79
C ARG A 491 -3.17 3.93 22.04
N VAL A 492 -2.76 3.82 20.78
CA VAL A 492 -3.03 2.69 19.87
C VAL A 492 -1.76 1.86 19.71
N LEU A 493 -1.91 0.53 19.77
CA LEU A 493 -0.84 -0.40 19.45
C LEU A 493 -0.66 -0.51 17.92
N VAL A 494 0.54 -0.23 17.44
CA VAL A 494 0.92 -0.34 16.03
C VAL A 494 2.26 -1.05 15.87
N SER A 495 2.57 -1.48 14.63
CA SER A 495 3.91 -2.00 14.31
C SER A 495 4.88 -0.86 14.06
N GLN A 496 6.12 -0.97 14.54
CA GLN A 496 7.17 -0.01 14.18
C GLN A 496 7.50 0.01 12.69
N ARG A 497 7.13 -1.04 11.94
CA ARG A 497 7.32 -1.13 10.49
C ARG A 497 6.28 -0.32 9.71
N HIS A 498 5.09 -0.15 10.28
CA HIS A 498 3.96 0.56 9.68
C HIS A 498 3.22 1.36 10.76
N PRO A 499 3.81 2.46 11.27
CA PRO A 499 3.23 3.21 12.38
C PRO A 499 1.91 3.91 12.02
N ASN A 500 1.61 4.04 10.73
CA ASN A 500 0.37 4.59 10.18
C ASN A 500 -0.77 3.56 10.07
N MET A 501 -0.54 2.32 10.50
CA MET A 501 -1.49 1.21 10.41
C MET A 501 -1.54 0.39 11.70
N LEU A 502 -2.69 -0.20 12.00
CA LEU A 502 -2.80 -1.22 13.05
C LEU A 502 -1.85 -2.40 12.76
N CYS A 503 -1.48 -3.16 13.79
CA CYS A 503 -0.84 -4.45 13.59
C CYS A 503 -1.72 -5.33 12.71
N HIS A 504 -1.20 -5.88 11.61
CA HIS A 504 -2.05 -6.47 10.59
C HIS A 504 -1.41 -7.66 9.88
N THR A 505 -2.23 -8.39 9.14
CA THR A 505 -1.81 -9.43 8.19
C THR A 505 -2.68 -9.34 6.94
N ARG A 506 -2.09 -9.60 5.77
CA ARG A 506 -2.84 -9.60 4.51
C ARG A 506 -3.76 -10.83 4.44
N VAL A 507 -4.99 -10.62 4.00
CA VAL A 507 -5.99 -11.68 3.77
C VAL A 507 -5.93 -12.09 2.31
N ARG A 508 -6.13 -11.13 1.39
CA ARG A 508 -6.07 -11.36 -0.06
C ARG A 508 -5.77 -10.09 -0.86
N ASP A 509 -5.46 -10.26 -2.15
CA ASP A 509 -5.19 -9.16 -3.09
C ASP A 509 -6.41 -8.28 -3.37
N ASN A 510 -7.60 -8.87 -3.36
CA ASN A 510 -8.84 -8.15 -3.61
C ASN A 510 -9.34 -7.52 -2.30
N GLY A 511 -9.45 -6.19 -2.25
CA GLY A 511 -9.93 -5.45 -1.08
C GLY A 511 -11.45 -5.47 -0.87
N ASN A 512 -12.23 -5.89 -1.86
CA ASN A 512 -13.69 -5.89 -1.77
C ASN A 512 -14.20 -7.10 -0.99
N VAL A 513 -15.08 -6.86 -0.01
CA VAL A 513 -15.92 -7.90 0.60
C VAL A 513 -17.27 -7.85 -0.09
N SER A 514 -17.68 -8.96 -0.71
CA SER A 514 -18.95 -9.05 -1.43
C SER A 514 -20.14 -9.01 -0.46
N ARG A 515 -21.35 -8.79 -1.00
CA ARG A 515 -22.57 -8.85 -0.18
C ARG A 515 -22.76 -10.22 0.46
N GLU A 516 -22.57 -11.29 -0.32
CA GLU A 516 -22.70 -12.68 0.15
C GLU A 516 -21.69 -13.01 1.26
N GLU A 517 -20.42 -12.59 1.09
CA GLU A 517 -19.39 -12.75 2.13
C GLU A 517 -19.76 -12.00 3.42
N TRP A 518 -20.29 -10.79 3.28
CA TRP A 518 -20.70 -9.97 4.43
C TRP A 518 -21.91 -10.55 5.15
N GLU A 519 -22.96 -10.95 4.41
CA GLU A 519 -24.16 -11.61 4.97
C GLU A 519 -23.80 -12.90 5.70
N TRP A 520 -22.87 -13.70 5.16
CA TRP A 520 -22.32 -14.87 5.85
C TRP A 520 -21.63 -14.50 7.17
N MET A 521 -20.81 -13.45 7.19
CA MET A 521 -20.20 -12.96 8.44
C MET A 521 -21.26 -12.46 9.44
N GLN A 522 -22.32 -11.79 8.99
CA GLN A 522 -23.43 -11.35 9.86
C GLN A 522 -24.18 -12.55 10.44
N ALA A 523 -24.43 -13.57 9.62
CA ALA A 523 -25.07 -14.81 10.06
C ALA A 523 -24.22 -15.51 11.14
N LEU A 524 -22.89 -15.56 10.98
CA LEU A 524 -21.97 -16.06 12.00
C LEU A 524 -22.03 -15.26 13.32
N ALA A 525 -22.14 -13.93 13.22
CA ALA A 525 -22.25 -13.08 14.42
C ALA A 525 -23.56 -13.36 15.18
N ALA A 526 -24.65 -13.60 14.46
CA ALA A 526 -25.95 -13.95 15.05
C ALA A 526 -26.02 -15.42 15.54
N ALA A 527 -25.30 -16.33 14.89
CA ALA A 527 -25.31 -17.77 15.19
C ALA A 527 -24.58 -18.12 16.48
N GLY A 528 -23.71 -17.26 17.02
CA GLY A 528 -23.06 -17.45 18.33
C GLY A 528 -24.02 -17.59 19.53
N GLU A 529 -25.33 -17.58 19.28
CA GLU A 529 -26.43 -17.84 20.22
C GLU A 529 -27.17 -19.19 19.99
N ARG A 530 -26.82 -20.02 18.99
CA ARG A 530 -27.61 -21.23 18.60
C ARG A 530 -26.80 -22.55 18.53
N SER A 531 -27.53 -23.66 18.63
CA SER A 531 -27.11 -25.09 18.73
C SER A 531 -26.11 -25.58 17.67
N GLU A 532 -25.31 -26.61 18.02
CA GLU A 532 -24.25 -27.25 17.20
C GLU A 532 -24.69 -27.67 15.78
N GLU A 533 -25.99 -27.93 15.57
CA GLU A 533 -26.56 -28.30 14.26
C GLU A 533 -26.57 -27.13 13.25
N ALA A 534 -26.67 -25.87 13.72
CA ALA A 534 -26.63 -24.68 12.87
C ALA A 534 -25.20 -24.34 12.42
N GLU A 535 -24.20 -24.67 13.23
CA GLU A 535 -22.78 -24.46 12.92
C GLU A 535 -22.32 -25.40 11.79
N GLN A 536 -22.76 -26.66 11.78
CA GLN A 536 -22.42 -27.65 10.75
C GLN A 536 -22.99 -27.30 9.35
N GLN A 537 -24.19 -26.71 9.29
CA GLN A 537 -24.76 -26.24 8.02
C GLN A 537 -23.99 -25.03 7.47
N LEU A 538 -23.52 -24.12 8.33
CA LEU A 538 -22.78 -22.94 7.92
C LEU A 538 -21.37 -23.26 7.40
N GLU A 539 -20.74 -24.33 7.91
CA GLU A 539 -19.45 -24.83 7.40
C GLU A 539 -19.57 -25.42 5.98
N SER A 540 -20.69 -26.07 5.63
CA SER A 540 -20.91 -26.66 4.30
C SER A 540 -21.04 -25.63 3.17
N HIS A 541 -21.46 -24.39 3.48
CA HIS A 541 -21.61 -23.27 2.54
C HIS A 541 -20.58 -22.15 2.77
N ALA A 542 -19.47 -22.45 3.45
CA ALA A 542 -18.48 -21.45 3.79
C ALA A 542 -17.83 -20.82 2.52
N PRO A 543 -17.85 -19.49 2.37
CA PRO A 543 -17.16 -18.82 1.27
C PRO A 543 -15.64 -18.99 1.39
N LEU A 544 -14.90 -18.74 0.30
CA LEU A 544 -13.43 -18.79 0.31
C LEU A 544 -12.82 -17.91 1.42
N LEU A 545 -13.48 -16.79 1.73
CA LEU A 545 -13.11 -15.88 2.80
C LEU A 545 -12.94 -16.59 4.16
N TYR A 546 -13.68 -17.67 4.45
CA TYR A 546 -13.53 -18.44 5.68
C TYR A 546 -12.11 -18.99 5.85
N TYR A 547 -11.57 -19.65 4.81
CA TYR A 547 -10.24 -20.26 4.84
C TYR A 547 -9.13 -19.19 4.84
N GLU A 548 -9.35 -18.10 4.11
CA GLU A 548 -8.46 -16.94 4.09
C GLU A 548 -8.36 -16.31 5.49
N LEU A 549 -9.50 -16.07 6.16
CA LEU A 549 -9.55 -15.54 7.51
C LEU A 549 -8.89 -16.48 8.52
N GLN A 550 -9.17 -17.79 8.45
CA GLN A 550 -8.54 -18.76 9.34
C GLN A 550 -7.01 -18.72 9.26
N THR A 551 -6.47 -18.60 8.05
CA THR A 551 -5.03 -18.52 7.81
C THR A 551 -4.46 -17.19 8.32
N SER A 552 -5.11 -16.07 8.00
CA SER A 552 -4.68 -14.74 8.41
C SER A 552 -4.77 -14.51 9.92
N ILE A 553 -5.77 -15.06 10.61
CA ILE A 553 -5.89 -15.01 12.07
C ILE A 553 -4.70 -15.73 12.70
N LYS A 554 -4.41 -16.97 12.30
CA LYS A 554 -3.27 -17.73 12.84
C LYS A 554 -1.94 -17.01 12.60
N ALA A 555 -1.76 -16.43 11.42
CA ALA A 555 -0.57 -15.65 11.08
C ALA A 555 -0.45 -14.37 11.92
N LEU A 556 -1.56 -13.65 12.14
CA LEU A 556 -1.59 -12.43 12.95
C LEU A 556 -1.30 -12.74 14.42
N LEU A 557 -1.86 -13.80 14.99
CA LEU A 557 -1.57 -14.22 16.37
C LEU A 557 -0.10 -14.58 16.55
N LYS A 558 0.48 -15.31 15.58
CA LYS A 558 1.92 -15.58 15.56
C LYS A 558 2.74 -14.28 15.51
N HIS A 559 2.32 -13.30 14.71
CA HIS A 559 3.00 -12.00 14.63
C HIS A 559 2.92 -11.21 15.95
N LEU A 560 1.80 -11.30 16.66
CA LEU A 560 1.57 -10.67 17.96
C LEU A 560 2.16 -11.46 19.14
N ASN A 561 2.81 -12.60 18.88
CA ASN A 561 3.28 -13.54 19.90
C ASN A 561 2.16 -14.00 20.87
N LEU A 562 0.94 -14.15 20.37
CA LEU A 562 -0.21 -14.64 21.13
C LEU A 562 -0.41 -16.14 20.89
N PRO A 563 -0.52 -16.96 21.95
CA PRO A 563 -0.85 -18.38 21.82
C PRO A 563 -2.21 -18.60 21.14
N LEU A 564 -2.32 -19.66 20.33
CA LEU A 564 -3.57 -19.96 19.59
C LEU A 564 -4.79 -20.17 20.50
N TYR A 565 -4.61 -20.68 21.73
CA TYR A 565 -5.74 -20.88 22.65
C TYR A 565 -6.42 -19.56 23.05
N GLN A 566 -5.70 -18.43 23.01
CA GLN A 566 -6.26 -17.11 23.30
C GLN A 566 -7.21 -16.60 22.21
N SER A 567 -7.21 -17.23 21.02
CA SER A 567 -8.14 -16.89 19.94
C SER A 567 -9.62 -16.96 20.37
N ARG A 568 -9.96 -17.79 21.38
CA ARG A 568 -11.32 -17.88 21.96
C ARG A 568 -11.84 -16.58 22.56
N LEU A 569 -10.93 -15.71 22.98
CA LEU A 569 -11.25 -14.42 23.60
C LEU A 569 -11.36 -13.30 22.55
N LEU A 570 -11.06 -13.60 21.29
CA LEU A 570 -11.05 -12.64 20.20
C LEU A 570 -12.34 -12.72 19.39
N ARG A 571 -12.68 -11.61 18.75
CA ARG A 571 -13.85 -11.48 17.88
C ARG A 571 -13.56 -10.59 16.68
N LEU A 572 -14.14 -10.92 15.53
CA LEU A 572 -14.11 -10.04 14.37
C LEU A 572 -15.19 -8.96 14.52
N TYR A 573 -14.79 -7.72 14.27
CA TYR A 573 -15.71 -6.60 14.16
C TYR A 573 -16.67 -6.81 12.98
N SER A 574 -17.96 -6.74 13.26
CA SER A 574 -19.03 -7.06 12.30
C SER A 574 -19.94 -5.87 11.99
N GLN A 575 -19.53 -4.63 12.28
CA GLN A 575 -20.37 -3.46 11.93
C GLN A 575 -20.03 -2.92 10.55
N GLU A 576 -18.75 -2.85 10.20
CA GLU A 576 -18.32 -2.34 8.89
C GLU A 576 -17.00 -2.96 8.45
N VAL A 577 -16.75 -2.90 7.14
CA VAL A 577 -15.41 -3.09 6.57
C VAL A 577 -14.74 -1.72 6.49
N VAL A 578 -13.57 -1.58 7.12
CA VAL A 578 -12.87 -0.30 7.20
C VAL A 578 -12.12 -0.04 5.90
N GLU A 579 -12.68 0.82 5.05
CA GLU A 579 -12.07 1.25 3.77
C GLU A 579 -11.17 2.47 3.97
N LEU A 580 -9.86 2.25 3.85
CA LEU A 580 -8.86 3.28 4.16
C LEU A 580 -8.58 4.19 2.95
N GLY A 581 -8.73 3.65 1.73
CA GLY A 581 -8.42 4.32 0.46
C GLY A 581 -7.38 3.56 -0.34
N HIS A 582 -7.18 3.94 -1.61
CA HIS A 582 -6.22 3.30 -2.52
C HIS A 582 -6.37 1.76 -2.67
N GLY A 583 -7.60 1.25 -2.55
CA GLY A 583 -7.88 -0.18 -2.64
C GLY A 583 -7.47 -1.01 -1.42
N VAL A 584 -7.18 -0.35 -0.28
CA VAL A 584 -6.86 -1.01 1.00
C VAL A 584 -8.10 -1.03 1.90
N SER A 585 -8.50 -2.24 2.31
CA SER A 585 -9.66 -2.49 3.18
C SER A 585 -9.26 -3.36 4.37
N PHE A 586 -9.94 -3.16 5.51
CA PHE A 586 -9.64 -3.84 6.76
C PHE A 586 -10.87 -4.51 7.35
N LEU A 587 -10.70 -5.77 7.76
CA LEU A 587 -11.50 -6.39 8.81
C LEU A 587 -10.76 -6.19 10.14
N LEU A 588 -11.48 -5.88 11.21
CA LEU A 588 -10.86 -5.66 12.51
C LEU A 588 -11.00 -6.89 13.40
N LEU A 589 -9.91 -7.27 14.05
CA LEU A 589 -9.84 -8.27 15.10
C LEU A 589 -9.77 -7.53 16.45
N LEU A 590 -10.73 -7.81 17.31
CA LEU A 590 -10.90 -7.20 18.62
C LEU A 590 -10.59 -8.22 19.71
N PRO A 591 -9.88 -7.84 20.78
CA PRO A 591 -9.80 -8.65 21.99
C PRO A 591 -11.12 -8.63 22.77
N ALA A 592 -11.15 -9.34 23.91
CA ALA A 592 -12.26 -9.31 24.85
C ALA A 592 -12.58 -7.86 25.26
N ALA A 593 -13.85 -7.54 25.52
CA ALA A 593 -14.29 -6.16 25.76
C ALA A 593 -13.50 -5.44 26.88
N ASP A 594 -13.11 -6.18 27.91
CA ASP A 594 -12.32 -5.67 29.05
C ASP A 594 -10.84 -5.44 28.70
N ASP A 595 -10.36 -6.08 27.63
CA ASP A 595 -8.98 -6.04 27.17
C ASP A 595 -8.79 -5.16 25.92
N VAL A 596 -9.84 -4.60 25.33
CA VAL A 596 -9.69 -3.71 24.16
C VAL A 596 -8.90 -2.45 24.52
N CYS A 597 -9.10 -1.92 25.72
CA CYS A 597 -8.39 -0.75 26.22
C CYS A 597 -7.84 -1.01 27.63
N SER A 598 -6.52 -1.23 27.74
CA SER A 598 -5.88 -1.44 29.04
C SER A 598 -5.91 -0.16 29.89
N ALA A 599 -6.26 -0.29 31.16
CA ALA A 599 -6.23 0.81 32.14
C ALA A 599 -4.80 1.20 32.56
N PRO A 600 -4.58 2.42 33.09
CA PRO A 600 -3.28 2.84 33.61
C PRO A 600 -2.74 1.87 34.68
N GLY A 601 -1.45 1.54 34.64
CA GLY A 601 -0.79 0.68 35.63
C GLY A 601 -0.85 -0.82 35.34
N GLN A 602 -1.60 -1.26 34.33
CA GLN A 602 -1.56 -2.64 33.84
C GLN A 602 -0.27 -2.93 33.05
N SER A 603 0.29 -4.14 33.18
CA SER A 603 1.51 -4.51 32.48
C SER A 603 1.27 -4.57 30.96
N ASN A 604 2.16 -3.93 30.19
CA ASN A 604 2.10 -3.93 28.73
C ASN A 604 3.04 -4.99 28.16
N ALA A 605 2.48 -6.04 27.56
CA ALA A 605 3.25 -7.09 26.89
C ALA A 605 3.95 -6.61 25.59
N TYR A 606 3.62 -5.42 25.09
CA TYR A 606 4.04 -4.92 23.77
C TYR A 606 5.00 -3.73 23.88
N THR A 607 6.23 -3.99 24.34
CA THR A 607 7.26 -2.94 24.47
C THR A 607 7.86 -2.57 23.10
N PRO A 608 8.48 -1.38 22.96
CA PRO A 608 9.21 -1.03 21.74
C PRO A 608 10.27 -2.05 21.31
N LEU A 609 10.93 -2.69 22.28
CA LEU A 609 11.91 -3.75 22.03
C LEU A 609 11.32 -4.99 21.34
N SER A 610 9.99 -5.17 21.42
CA SER A 610 9.27 -6.26 20.74
C SER A 610 8.80 -5.90 19.31
N GLY A 611 9.21 -4.75 18.77
CA GLY A 611 8.88 -4.30 17.41
C GLY A 611 7.53 -3.59 17.27
N PHE A 612 6.88 -3.28 18.40
CA PHE A 612 5.62 -2.54 18.46
C PHE A 612 5.82 -1.11 18.95
N LEU A 613 4.79 -0.27 18.80
CA LEU A 613 4.80 1.11 19.25
C LEU A 613 3.42 1.48 19.78
N HIS A 614 3.38 2.22 20.90
CA HIS A 614 2.15 2.78 21.45
C HIS A 614 2.04 4.26 21.07
N LEU A 615 1.34 4.54 19.98
CA LEU A 615 1.15 5.91 19.48
C LEU A 615 -0.05 6.58 20.13
N PRO A 616 0.02 7.86 20.54
CA PRO A 616 -1.16 8.64 20.86
C PRO A 616 -2.18 8.56 19.73
N LEU A 617 -3.46 8.29 20.04
CA LEU A 617 -4.50 8.04 19.05
C LEU A 617 -4.60 9.18 18.01
N GLN A 618 -4.54 10.43 18.45
CA GLN A 618 -4.59 11.59 17.55
C GLN A 618 -3.40 11.64 16.59
N MET A 619 -2.23 11.16 17.02
CA MET A 619 -1.05 11.10 16.17
C MET A 619 -1.10 9.93 15.20
N PHE A 620 -1.61 8.78 15.64
CA PHE A 620 -1.94 7.69 14.73
C PHE A 620 -2.88 8.16 13.62
N GLU A 621 -4.00 8.82 13.98
CA GLU A 621 -4.96 9.37 13.02
C GLU A 621 -4.28 10.36 12.05
N LEU A 622 -3.44 11.27 12.57
CA LEU A 622 -2.74 12.25 11.74
C LEU A 622 -1.85 11.58 10.70
N VAL A 623 -0.98 10.65 11.10
CA VAL A 623 -0.07 9.96 10.18
C VAL A 623 -0.85 9.05 9.22
N HIS A 624 -1.86 8.34 9.72
CA HIS A 624 -2.75 7.50 8.93
C HIS A 624 -3.44 8.29 7.81
N PHE A 625 -4.12 9.38 8.13
CA PHE A 625 -4.80 10.18 7.12
C PHE A 625 -3.82 10.93 6.21
N CYS A 626 -2.61 11.27 6.67
CA CYS A 626 -1.59 11.80 5.76
C CYS A 626 -1.21 10.80 4.66
N THR A 627 -1.20 9.49 4.93
CA THR A 627 -0.87 8.47 3.92
C THR A 627 -2.04 8.13 2.99
N TYR A 628 -3.27 8.09 3.52
CA TYR A 628 -4.43 7.54 2.80
C TYR A 628 -5.48 8.58 2.40
N LYS A 629 -5.53 9.75 3.05
CA LYS A 629 -6.54 10.80 2.83
C LYS A 629 -5.95 12.21 2.97
N GLU A 630 -4.84 12.47 2.27
CA GLU A 630 -4.03 13.69 2.41
C GLU A 630 -4.84 15.00 2.27
N LYS A 631 -5.69 15.10 1.23
CA LYS A 631 -6.54 16.28 1.01
C LYS A 631 -7.46 16.56 2.19
N PHE A 632 -8.10 15.52 2.72
CA PHE A 632 -9.00 15.64 3.87
C PHE A 632 -8.25 16.10 5.11
N ILE A 633 -7.14 15.46 5.47
CA ILE A 633 -6.42 15.81 6.70
C ILE A 633 -5.79 17.21 6.62
N GLY A 634 -5.34 17.63 5.43
CA GLY A 634 -4.88 19.00 5.21
C GLY A 634 -5.96 20.04 5.52
N LEU A 635 -7.15 19.86 4.95
CA LEU A 635 -8.30 20.73 5.21
C LEU A 635 -8.74 20.67 6.69
N TYR A 636 -8.76 19.49 7.29
CA TYR A 636 -9.14 19.30 8.69
C TYR A 636 -8.17 20.04 9.62
N CYS A 637 -6.87 19.81 9.45
CA CYS A 637 -5.85 20.47 10.25
C CYS A 637 -5.93 21.98 10.11
N ARG A 638 -6.15 22.49 8.88
CA ARG A 638 -6.35 23.92 8.62
C ARG A 638 -7.54 24.48 9.40
N LEU A 639 -8.74 23.96 9.16
CA LEU A 639 -9.96 24.38 9.83
C LEU A 639 -9.87 24.29 11.35
N SER A 640 -9.48 23.12 11.86
CA SER A 640 -9.38 22.86 13.30
C SER A 640 -8.38 23.81 13.96
N SER A 641 -7.23 24.08 13.33
CA SER A 641 -6.23 24.97 13.94
C SER A 641 -6.70 26.43 13.98
N VAL A 642 -7.42 26.90 12.95
CA VAL A 642 -8.05 28.23 12.94
C VAL A 642 -9.12 28.33 14.01
N LEU A 643 -10.10 27.41 14.00
CA LEU A 643 -11.22 27.43 14.92
C LEU A 643 -10.78 27.27 16.39
N ASP A 644 -9.77 26.44 16.67
CA ASP A 644 -9.19 26.29 18.00
C ASP A 644 -8.57 27.61 18.52
N LEU A 645 -8.04 28.46 17.63
CA LEU A 645 -7.52 29.78 17.99
C LEU A 645 -8.64 30.81 18.12
N ASP A 646 -9.56 30.86 17.16
CA ASP A 646 -10.70 31.78 17.17
C ASP A 646 -11.60 31.56 18.39
N ALA A 647 -11.75 30.31 18.84
CA ALA A 647 -12.49 29.98 20.06
C ALA A 647 -11.84 30.62 21.30
N LEU A 648 -10.50 30.56 21.41
CA LEU A 648 -9.75 31.19 22.51
C LEU A 648 -9.82 32.72 22.44
N ILE A 649 -9.68 33.30 21.24
CA ILE A 649 -9.73 34.75 21.02
C ILE A 649 -11.12 35.30 21.34
N THR A 650 -12.18 34.68 20.83
CA THR A 650 -13.56 35.10 21.08
C THR A 650 -13.97 34.87 22.54
N GLN A 651 -13.50 33.79 23.17
CA GLN A 651 -13.73 33.57 24.59
C GLN A 651 -13.03 34.62 25.46
N GLN A 652 -11.81 35.03 25.10
CA GLN A 652 -11.13 36.12 25.79
C GLN A 652 -11.87 37.45 25.62
N ALA A 653 -12.26 37.79 24.38
CA ALA A 653 -13.04 39.00 24.10
C ALA A 653 -14.38 39.03 24.87
N LEU A 654 -15.01 37.87 25.07
CA LEU A 654 -16.21 37.76 25.89
C LEU A 654 -15.94 38.03 27.38
N ARG A 655 -14.77 37.61 27.91
CA ARG A 655 -14.37 37.89 29.30
C ARG A 655 -13.97 39.35 29.52
N GLU A 656 -13.47 40.01 28.48
CA GLU A 656 -13.00 41.40 28.52
C GLU A 656 -14.09 42.43 28.18
N ALA A 657 -15.26 41.99 27.68
CA ALA A 657 -16.37 42.85 27.33
C ALA A 657 -16.98 43.52 28.59
N ILE A 658 -17.19 44.84 28.53
CA ILE A 658 -17.61 45.64 29.70
C ILE A 658 -19.05 46.14 29.53
N SER A 659 -19.42 46.62 28.34
CA SER A 659 -20.77 47.10 28.06
C SER A 659 -21.72 45.99 27.59
N ASP A 660 -23.02 46.15 27.84
CA ASP A 660 -24.04 45.18 27.40
C ASP A 660 -24.02 44.95 25.86
N SER A 661 -23.71 45.98 25.08
CA SER A 661 -23.53 45.88 23.63
C SER A 661 -22.29 45.06 23.24
N GLU A 662 -21.17 45.24 23.94
CA GLU A 662 -19.95 44.47 23.70
C GLU A 662 -20.12 43.01 24.10
N VAL A 663 -20.75 42.75 25.25
CA VAL A 663 -21.06 41.40 25.73
C VAL A 663 -21.96 40.68 24.74
N SER A 664 -23.02 41.34 24.26
CA SER A 664 -23.95 40.76 23.27
C SER A 664 -23.23 40.42 21.96
N SER A 665 -22.41 41.35 21.44
CA SER A 665 -21.59 41.11 20.24
C SER A 665 -20.57 39.99 20.44
N ALA A 666 -19.86 39.96 21.57
CA ALA A 666 -18.86 38.94 21.86
C ALA A 666 -19.50 37.55 22.05
N LYS A 667 -20.67 37.47 22.69
CA LYS A 667 -21.46 36.23 22.81
C LYS A 667 -21.87 35.69 21.44
N GLN A 668 -22.40 36.56 20.58
CA GLN A 668 -22.81 36.16 19.22
C GLN A 668 -21.62 35.64 18.41
N ARG A 669 -20.47 36.32 18.49
CA ARG A 669 -19.23 35.89 17.81
C ARG A 669 -18.71 34.56 18.34
N HIS A 670 -18.67 34.39 19.66
CA HIS A 670 -18.22 33.14 20.27
C HIS A 670 -19.14 31.97 19.89
N GLN A 671 -20.46 32.17 19.92
CA GLN A 671 -21.43 31.16 19.50
C GLN A 671 -21.23 30.74 18.04
N LEU A 672 -21.02 31.69 17.14
CA LEU A 672 -20.77 31.39 15.73
C LEU A 672 -19.54 30.48 15.53
N ILE A 673 -18.46 30.72 16.29
CA ILE A 673 -17.27 29.86 16.26
C ILE A 673 -17.56 28.46 16.81
N LEU A 674 -18.34 28.35 17.89
CA LEU A 674 -18.78 27.06 18.42
C LEU A 674 -19.63 26.28 17.42
N ASP A 675 -20.51 26.98 16.68
CA ASP A 675 -21.33 26.38 15.62
C ASP A 675 -20.45 25.84 14.49
N TYR A 676 -19.39 26.56 14.09
CA TYR A 676 -18.43 26.06 13.10
C TYR A 676 -17.62 24.86 13.61
N ILE A 677 -17.23 24.83 14.89
CA ILE A 677 -16.56 23.68 15.50
C ILE A 677 -17.48 22.45 15.45
N GLN A 678 -18.75 22.64 15.82
CA GLN A 678 -19.75 21.56 15.76
C GLN A 678 -19.92 21.04 14.32
N GLN A 679 -20.05 21.94 13.33
CA GLN A 679 -20.13 21.55 11.92
C GLN A 679 -18.90 20.76 11.46
N LEU A 680 -17.69 21.16 11.89
CA LEU A 680 -16.47 20.44 11.58
C LEU A 680 -16.45 19.03 12.21
N ASP A 681 -16.89 18.90 13.45
CA ASP A 681 -16.97 17.60 14.15
C ASP A 681 -18.01 16.68 13.52
N GLU A 682 -19.15 17.21 13.06
CA GLU A 682 -20.15 16.46 12.31
C GLU A 682 -19.60 15.94 10.98
N VAL A 683 -18.88 16.78 10.22
CA VAL A 683 -18.26 16.36 8.96
C VAL A 683 -17.15 15.33 9.18
N ARG A 684 -16.41 15.41 10.29
CA ARG A 684 -15.34 14.45 10.63
C ARG A 684 -15.88 13.13 11.19
N ARG A 685 -17.10 13.09 11.73
CA ARG A 685 -17.66 11.91 12.44
C ARG A 685 -17.56 10.63 11.60
N ASP A 686 -17.98 10.69 10.34
CA ASP A 686 -18.03 9.54 9.42
C ASP A 686 -16.65 8.91 9.10
N LEU A 687 -15.57 9.57 9.50
CA LEU A 687 -14.19 9.14 9.24
C LEU A 687 -13.50 8.59 10.50
N ARG A 688 -14.09 8.71 11.70
CA ARG A 688 -13.53 8.24 12.98
C ARG A 688 -13.88 6.78 13.28
N TRP A 689 -13.61 5.88 12.33
CA TRP A 689 -13.89 4.45 12.48
C TRP A 689 -13.31 3.81 13.74
N ILE A 690 -12.15 4.28 14.25
CA ILE A 690 -11.59 3.77 15.51
C ILE A 690 -12.51 4.10 16.69
N THR A 691 -13.09 5.29 16.73
CA THR A 691 -13.97 5.68 17.84
C THR A 691 -15.24 4.82 17.84
N ASP A 692 -15.81 4.58 16.66
CA ASP A 692 -17.01 3.75 16.49
C ASP A 692 -16.70 2.27 16.83
N ALA A 693 -15.59 1.76 16.31
CA ALA A 693 -15.11 0.41 16.64
C ALA A 693 -14.86 0.25 18.14
N LEU A 694 -14.35 1.28 18.84
CA LEU A 694 -14.14 1.24 20.28
C LEU A 694 -15.44 1.29 21.07
N GLN A 695 -16.37 2.16 20.70
CA GLN A 695 -17.68 2.21 21.33
C GLN A 695 -18.31 0.82 21.26
N PHE A 696 -18.33 0.22 20.07
CA PHE A 696 -18.80 -1.15 19.86
C PHE A 696 -18.02 -2.19 20.66
N ALA A 697 -16.68 -2.11 20.65
CA ALA A 697 -15.83 -3.05 21.35
C ALA A 697 -15.98 -3.01 22.87
N ARG A 698 -16.50 -1.93 23.47
CA ARG A 698 -16.72 -1.86 24.92
C ARG A 698 -18.06 -2.44 25.36
N TYR A 699 -19.03 -2.60 24.45
CA TYR A 699 -20.32 -3.21 24.79
C TYR A 699 -20.19 -4.74 24.92
N ARG A 700 -20.67 -5.26 26.05
CA ARG A 700 -20.66 -6.69 26.39
C ARG A 700 -21.86 -7.48 25.80
N GLN A 701 -22.95 -6.79 25.44
CA GLN A 701 -24.22 -7.36 24.99
C GLN A 701 -24.85 -6.48 23.87
N PRO A 702 -25.26 -7.06 22.72
CA PRO A 702 -24.94 -8.43 22.28
C PRO A 702 -23.42 -8.61 22.16
N ARG A 703 -22.93 -9.85 22.12
CA ARG A 703 -21.49 -10.13 21.94
C ARG A 703 -21.05 -9.47 20.63
N GLY A 704 -20.43 -8.29 20.73
CA GLY A 704 -20.21 -7.45 19.56
C GLY A 704 -19.16 -8.08 18.63
N GLY A 705 -19.59 -8.84 17.63
CA GLY A 705 -18.73 -9.40 16.60
C GLY A 705 -18.76 -10.92 16.49
N VAL A 706 -18.17 -11.45 15.43
CA VAL A 706 -18.06 -12.89 15.17
C VAL A 706 -17.01 -13.50 16.11
N PRO A 707 -17.35 -14.44 17.00
CA PRO A 707 -16.36 -15.09 17.85
C PRO A 707 -15.35 -15.87 17.00
N VAL A 708 -14.06 -15.69 17.25
CA VAL A 708 -13.01 -16.34 16.44
C VAL A 708 -13.01 -17.87 16.61
N SER A 709 -13.59 -18.39 17.70
CA SER A 709 -13.81 -19.83 17.87
C SER A 709 -14.64 -20.46 16.74
N ALA A 710 -15.52 -19.69 16.09
CA ALA A 710 -16.29 -20.16 14.93
C ALA A 710 -15.44 -20.27 13.64
N LEU A 711 -14.21 -19.76 13.64
CA LEU A 711 -13.30 -19.73 12.48
C LEU A 711 -12.04 -20.56 12.73
N VAL A 712 -11.59 -20.64 13.98
CA VAL A 712 -10.34 -21.30 14.38
C VAL A 712 -10.62 -22.24 15.54
N ASN A 713 -10.48 -23.53 15.30
CA ASN A 713 -10.49 -24.52 16.39
C ASN A 713 -9.15 -24.46 17.15
N ALA A 714 -9.21 -23.95 18.38
CA ALA A 714 -8.06 -23.81 19.27
C ALA A 714 -7.60 -25.13 19.93
N ASP A 715 -8.43 -26.19 19.91
CA ASP A 715 -8.12 -27.51 20.50
C ASP A 715 -7.51 -28.48 19.50
N ALA A 716 -7.41 -28.11 18.22
CA ALA A 716 -6.73 -28.95 17.25
C ALA A 716 -5.23 -29.01 17.60
N PRO A 717 -4.66 -30.20 17.92
CA PRO A 717 -3.21 -30.31 18.06
C PRO A 717 -2.58 -29.83 16.75
N PRO A 718 -1.38 -29.20 16.78
CA PRO A 718 -0.68 -28.84 15.57
C PRO A 718 -0.58 -30.11 14.73
N ARG A 719 -1.33 -30.18 13.62
CA ARG A 719 -1.19 -31.27 12.65
C ARG A 719 0.27 -31.21 12.22
N GLN A 720 1.07 -32.13 12.74
CA GLN A 720 2.39 -32.42 12.22
C GLN A 720 2.23 -32.55 10.72
N ARG A 721 3.06 -31.78 10.01
CA ARG A 721 2.97 -31.56 8.58
C ARG A 721 2.74 -32.89 7.88
N ALA A 722 1.80 -32.92 6.94
CA ALA A 722 1.65 -34.01 5.98
C ALA A 722 2.87 -34.15 5.03
N GLU A 723 3.98 -33.47 5.31
CA GLU A 723 5.28 -33.64 4.68
C GLU A 723 6.03 -34.88 5.23
N ASP A 724 5.77 -35.31 6.47
CA ASP A 724 6.49 -36.46 7.06
C ASP A 724 5.95 -37.83 6.61
N ARG A 725 4.69 -37.91 6.16
CA ARG A 725 4.15 -39.16 5.60
C ARG A 725 4.63 -39.42 4.17
N LEU A 726 4.91 -38.37 3.40
CA LEU A 726 5.51 -38.52 2.07
C LEU A 726 6.99 -38.89 2.16
N HIS A 727 7.72 -38.33 3.13
CA HIS A 727 9.13 -38.68 3.38
C HIS A 727 9.32 -40.12 3.87
N LEU A 728 8.41 -40.63 4.72
CA LEU A 728 8.42 -42.02 5.20
C LEU A 728 7.96 -43.03 4.14
N LEU A 729 7.13 -42.63 3.17
CA LEU A 729 6.77 -43.45 2.01
C LEU A 729 7.87 -43.44 0.93
N GLN A 730 8.59 -42.33 0.74
CA GLN A 730 9.73 -42.25 -0.17
C GLN A 730 10.98 -42.99 0.35
N GLN A 731 11.22 -43.01 1.67
CA GLN A 731 12.32 -43.80 2.24
C GLN A 731 12.07 -45.32 2.24
N ARG A 732 10.80 -45.76 2.22
CA ARG A 732 10.45 -47.19 2.11
C ARG A 732 10.48 -47.75 0.69
N LEU A 733 10.57 -46.90 -0.34
CA LEU A 733 10.64 -47.31 -1.75
C LEU A 733 12.08 -47.29 -2.32
N LEU A 734 13.08 -46.92 -1.52
CA LEU A 734 14.50 -46.82 -1.93
C LEU A 734 15.44 -47.75 -1.15
N ALA A 735 14.91 -48.63 -0.30
CA ALA A 735 15.71 -49.56 0.49
C ALA A 735 15.10 -50.97 0.44
N ASP A 736 15.16 -51.60 -0.73
CA ASP A 736 15.07 -53.06 -0.86
C ASP A 736 15.98 -53.52 -2.02
N PRO A 737 17.20 -54.02 -1.75
CA PRO A 737 17.91 -54.85 -2.71
C PRO A 737 17.33 -56.27 -2.66
N LEU A 738 16.87 -56.76 -3.82
CA LEU A 738 16.46 -58.14 -4.07
C LEU A 738 17.48 -59.14 -3.50
N PRO A 739 17.09 -60.11 -2.65
CA PRO A 739 18.01 -61.15 -2.23
C PRO A 739 18.08 -62.27 -3.28
N LEU A 740 19.29 -62.48 -3.78
CA LEU A 740 19.71 -63.70 -4.47
C LEU A 740 19.54 -64.91 -3.55
N ALA A 741 18.95 -65.97 -4.10
CA ALA A 741 18.79 -67.27 -3.47
C ALA A 741 20.14 -67.89 -3.06
N ARG A 742 20.22 -68.40 -1.82
CA ARG A 742 21.09 -69.53 -1.44
C ARG A 742 20.61 -70.17 -0.12
N ALA A 743 20.71 -71.50 -0.11
CA ALA A 743 20.13 -72.48 0.81
C ALA A 743 20.78 -72.51 2.22
N PRO A 744 20.22 -73.25 3.20
CA PRO A 744 20.47 -73.05 4.63
C PRO A 744 21.58 -73.95 5.20
N ALA A 745 22.25 -73.50 6.27
CA ALA A 745 22.94 -74.38 7.22
C ALA A 745 23.08 -73.73 8.62
N GLN A 746 22.40 -74.35 9.58
CA GLN A 746 22.76 -74.66 10.98
C GLN A 746 23.37 -73.60 11.93
N GLU A 747 22.56 -73.32 12.97
CA GLU A 747 22.85 -73.40 14.42
C GLU A 747 24.27 -73.15 14.94
N ALA A 748 24.42 -72.16 15.84
CA ALA A 748 24.79 -72.31 17.27
C ALA A 748 25.21 -70.97 17.90
N PRO A 749 25.14 -70.81 19.24
CA PRO A 749 24.72 -69.55 19.85
C PRO A 749 25.78 -68.82 20.69
N GLN A 750 25.40 -67.60 21.10
CA GLN A 750 25.75 -66.89 22.35
C GLN A 750 27.22 -66.57 22.65
N ARG A 751 27.49 -65.26 22.83
CA ARG A 751 28.12 -64.72 24.05
C ARG A 751 28.06 -63.17 24.06
N LEU A 752 27.30 -62.63 25.01
CA LEU A 752 27.60 -61.38 25.72
C LEU A 752 28.94 -61.57 26.51
N PRO A 753 29.63 -60.55 27.05
CA PRO A 753 29.08 -59.30 27.58
C PRO A 753 29.96 -58.03 27.47
N ALA A 754 29.43 -56.93 28.04
CA ALA A 754 30.12 -55.86 28.78
C ALA A 754 31.21 -55.04 28.06
N GLY A 755 31.28 -53.72 28.17
CA GLY A 755 30.57 -52.76 29.00
C GLY A 755 31.24 -51.40 28.83
N LEU A 756 30.49 -50.36 29.19
CA LEU A 756 30.94 -49.09 29.78
C LEU A 756 32.29 -48.51 29.30
N ARG A 757 32.21 -47.51 28.42
CA ARG A 757 32.36 -46.10 28.81
C ARG A 757 31.68 -45.19 27.80
#